data_AF-A0A6P8AUN3-F1
#
_entry.id   AF-A0A6P8AUN3-F1
#
_cell.length_a   1.000
_cell.length_b   1.000
_cell.length_c   1.000
_cell.angle_alpha   90.00
_cell.angle_beta   90.00
_cell.angle_gamma   90.00
#
_symmetry.space_group_name_H-M   'P 1'
#
loop_
_entity.id
_entity.type
_entity.pdbx_description
1 polymer ?
#
loop_
_entity_poly.entity_id
_entity_poly.type
_entity_poly.pdbx_seq_one_letter_code
_entity_poly.pdbx_strand_id
1 'polypeptide(L)'
;MVGWARSVVIGLCTSQAVEAAGLNGKSMPLDLSTLMNNKGFGRKPLEAAFDVKNDSYPDPGFKSKVYTSAQTGIEYSFPGYTGAGNPDNVICAGQTIPAPSADKGSFFSASFLVAGDLETASVSKNVTFTYTDNTTSLYELRSLSFFNFLTINRGEIILPNRYTGHGGVNYNTTHIFERSAALTPGKQLASITLPTTTNVSESRLHIFSISLYSGSAVEVQSLRPTQKWWDNDTQVVEVTLNNAGSECVSGKGLTVELTGDGFTTVRPGVVQRLCPGDQQKAYVGVKGGTAKPVDVVAHVKDGKTEQSKTFSNVEVGLTEWTSDSSSLAKHESPEWFDESKFGIFLHWGPYAVTGWGNSTPYESYAEWFWWYSTHPPPADRSGFREHRLRTYGKDWAYDDTFPDFTADKYDPKEIVDLIADAGAKYFVLTTKHHDGFAIFDAGKTSNRTSLHYGPKRDLLGELFEAAAKYHPTMKRGTYFSLPEWFHPDWAKYGFDQFNRTENPGTTSWTGGLALNPYTGVKEPYTGYIPVNDYISDLQVPQMETLAYKYGTDIMWCDCGASNGTAEFAARWWNEARKQNRQVAINSRCGTAHAADFDTPEYQTFSSAQDFKWESNRGMDPYSYGYNRATKDEEYMNATTIVHTLVDMVSKHGNFLLNIGPKPDGTIAPIMADNLRIAGRWIKRHETSIYNTTYWYPLSQIVGSGDGATPDVRFTRAKDAFYTLFLEKPKIGGDGYVTIPAAVPVLEGDEVSLLGVGGGEKLDFKITGSPGGQGGEKSLKIKVDQTVLDNEDICWVFKIKYVA
;
A
#
# COMPACT_ATOMS: atom_id res chain seq x y z
N MET A 1 -4.10 15.72 35.07
CA MET A 1 -4.86 14.51 35.44
C MET A 1 -6.27 14.91 35.87
N VAL A 2 -7.23 14.94 34.94
CA VAL A 2 -8.68 14.80 35.19
C VAL A 2 -9.22 14.11 33.92
N GLY A 3 -10.06 13.09 34.11
CA GLY A 3 -10.33 12.03 33.15
C GLY A 3 -11.09 12.45 31.90
N TRP A 4 -10.43 12.29 30.75
CA TRP A 4 -11.03 11.61 29.60
C TRP A 4 -10.25 10.31 29.43
N ALA A 5 -10.50 9.38 30.37
CA ALA A 5 -10.04 8.01 30.23
C ALA A 5 -10.89 7.35 29.14
N ARG A 6 -10.25 7.08 27.99
CA ARG A 6 -10.38 5.83 27.24
C ARG A 6 -11.72 5.13 27.42
N SER A 7 -12.72 5.60 26.69
CA SER A 7 -13.89 4.78 26.38
C SER A 7 -13.94 4.63 24.87
N VAL A 8 -12.97 3.88 24.34
CA VAL A 8 -13.06 3.26 23.03
C VAL A 8 -12.65 1.80 23.25
N VAL A 9 -13.68 0.98 23.38
CA VAL A 9 -13.77 -0.42 22.98
C VAL A 9 -12.59 -1.31 23.41
N ILE A 10 -12.79 -2.04 24.51
CA ILE A 10 -12.15 -3.35 24.73
C ILE A 10 -12.73 -4.29 23.67
N GLY A 11 -12.21 -4.17 22.45
CA GLY A 11 -12.35 -5.16 21.41
C GLY A 11 -11.23 -6.17 21.64
N LEU A 12 -11.61 -7.40 21.95
CA LEU A 12 -10.76 -8.57 21.82
C LEU A 12 -9.93 -8.48 20.53
N CYS A 13 -8.70 -9.03 20.54
CA CYS A 13 -7.88 -9.26 19.35
C CYS A 13 -8.75 -9.42 18.11
N THR A 14 -8.56 -8.57 17.10
CA THR A 14 -9.33 -8.65 15.85
C THR A 14 -8.99 -9.89 15.02
N SER A 15 -8.22 -10.85 15.56
CA SER A 15 -8.32 -12.23 15.12
C SER A 15 -9.53 -12.86 15.80
N GLN A 16 -10.58 -13.14 15.03
CA GLN A 16 -11.35 -14.36 15.32
C GLN A 16 -10.34 -15.50 15.20
N ALA A 17 -9.66 -15.84 16.31
CA ALA A 17 -8.99 -17.12 16.44
C ALA A 17 -10.10 -18.16 16.33
N VAL A 18 -10.31 -18.66 15.11
CA VAL A 18 -11.18 -19.81 14.89
C VAL A 18 -10.55 -20.94 15.70
N GLU A 19 -11.26 -21.41 16.73
CA GLU A 19 -10.89 -22.64 17.43
C GLU A 19 -10.99 -23.80 16.44
N ALA A 20 -9.90 -24.06 15.70
CA ALA A 20 -9.76 -25.25 14.88
C ALA A 20 -9.15 -26.38 15.71
N ALA A 21 -9.81 -27.53 15.65
CA ALA A 21 -9.35 -28.79 16.20
C ALA A 21 -8.13 -29.31 15.40
N GLY A 22 -6.93 -29.22 15.98
CA GLY A 22 -5.69 -29.72 15.36
C GLY A 22 -5.23 -28.90 14.16
N LEU A 23 -3.93 -28.98 13.83
CA LEU A 23 -3.41 -28.39 12.60
C LEU A 23 -4.09 -29.05 11.39
N ASN A 24 -4.59 -28.25 10.45
CA ASN A 24 -4.99 -28.72 9.14
C ASN A 24 -3.75 -29.29 8.43
N GLY A 25 -3.87 -30.46 7.79
CA GLY A 25 -2.72 -31.24 7.34
C GLY A 25 -1.81 -30.61 6.27
N LYS A 26 -2.11 -29.38 5.82
CA LYS A 26 -1.42 -28.67 4.73
C LYS A 26 -0.40 -27.64 5.22
N SER A 27 -0.75 -26.89 6.26
CA SER A 27 0.16 -25.96 6.93
C SER A 27 1.05 -26.71 7.90
N MET A 28 2.35 -26.46 7.80
CA MET A 28 3.35 -27.13 8.61
C MET A 28 4.24 -26.07 9.26
N PRO A 29 3.84 -25.59 10.46
CA PRO A 29 4.68 -24.72 11.27
C PRO A 29 6.03 -25.37 11.56
N LEU A 30 7.11 -24.60 11.37
CA LEU A 30 8.46 -25.03 11.72
C LEU A 30 8.70 -24.84 13.22
N ASP A 31 9.41 -25.78 13.84
CA ASP A 31 9.83 -25.64 15.23
C ASP A 31 11.02 -24.68 15.34
N LEU A 32 10.75 -23.49 15.88
CA LEU A 32 11.76 -22.46 16.12
C LEU A 32 12.24 -22.42 17.57
N SER A 33 11.77 -23.33 18.44
CA SER A 33 11.98 -23.25 19.90
C SER A 33 13.46 -23.18 20.30
N THR A 34 14.34 -23.88 19.58
CA THR A 34 15.79 -23.89 19.81
C THR A 34 16.51 -22.65 19.25
N LEU A 35 15.84 -21.85 18.43
CA LEU A 35 16.37 -20.65 17.77
C LEU A 35 15.88 -19.34 18.40
N MET A 36 14.82 -19.40 19.22
CA MET A 36 14.28 -18.23 19.92
C MET A 36 15.36 -17.59 20.79
N ASN A 37 15.62 -16.30 20.56
CA ASN A 37 16.74 -15.57 21.17
C ASN A 37 16.34 -14.19 21.70
N ASN A 38 15.05 -13.84 21.65
CA ASN A 38 14.53 -12.57 22.11
C ASN A 38 13.19 -12.73 22.86
N LYS A 39 12.91 -11.77 23.75
CA LYS A 39 11.65 -11.67 24.50
C LYS A 39 10.86 -10.44 24.02
N GLY A 40 9.88 -10.65 23.15
CA GLY A 40 9.04 -9.62 22.56
C GLY A 40 7.73 -9.34 23.28
N PHE A 41 7.13 -10.31 23.98
CA PHE A 41 5.84 -10.14 24.66
C PHE A 41 5.95 -10.02 26.18
N GLY A 42 5.22 -9.09 26.79
CA GLY A 42 5.08 -8.95 28.24
C GLY A 42 3.62 -8.88 28.69
N ARG A 43 3.37 -8.96 30.00
CA ARG A 43 2.07 -8.66 30.66
C ARG A 43 2.10 -7.34 31.44
N LYS A 44 3.27 -6.74 31.54
CA LYS A 44 3.51 -5.46 32.20
C LYS A 44 4.75 -4.79 31.61
N PRO A 45 4.88 -3.47 31.78
CA PRO A 45 6.09 -2.75 31.39
C PRO A 45 7.36 -3.37 31.98
N LEU A 46 8.45 -3.31 31.21
CA LEU A 46 9.78 -3.79 31.57
C LEU A 46 9.94 -5.32 31.73
N GLU A 47 8.92 -6.12 31.42
CA GLU A 47 9.02 -7.58 31.43
C GLU A 47 9.69 -8.15 30.17
N ALA A 48 9.61 -7.41 29.06
CA ALA A 48 10.11 -7.80 27.76
C ALA A 48 10.78 -6.60 27.08
N ALA A 49 11.67 -6.86 26.12
CA ALA A 49 12.37 -5.86 25.33
C ALA A 49 12.36 -6.31 23.88
N PHE A 50 11.38 -5.82 23.12
CA PHE A 50 11.29 -6.08 21.70
C PHE A 50 12.27 -5.21 20.92
N ASP A 51 12.32 -3.91 21.24
CA ASP A 51 13.20 -2.94 20.60
C ASP A 51 14.33 -2.44 21.52
N VAL A 52 15.16 -1.54 20.98
CA VAL A 52 16.28 -0.89 21.69
C VAL A 52 15.84 0.08 22.78
N LYS A 53 14.57 0.52 22.76
CA LYS A 53 13.97 1.37 23.79
C LYS A 53 13.39 0.54 24.94
N ASN A 54 13.47 -0.80 24.88
CA ASN A 54 12.79 -1.73 25.78
C ASN A 54 11.25 -1.65 25.71
N ASP A 55 10.72 -1.18 24.60
CA ASP A 55 9.29 -1.31 24.32
C ASP A 55 8.98 -2.77 23.99
N SER A 56 7.76 -3.23 24.25
CA SER A 56 7.34 -4.61 24.01
C SER A 56 5.86 -4.74 23.71
N TYR A 57 5.50 -5.86 23.09
CA TYR A 57 4.12 -6.19 22.81
C TYR A 57 3.38 -6.60 24.09
N PRO A 58 2.08 -6.28 24.20
CA PRO A 58 1.23 -6.89 25.21
C PRO A 58 0.98 -8.36 24.89
N ASP A 59 0.80 -9.20 25.91
CA ASP A 59 0.33 -10.57 25.78
C ASP A 59 -0.96 -10.59 24.93
N PRO A 60 -0.95 -11.25 23.75
CA PRO A 60 -2.13 -11.29 22.87
C PRO A 60 -3.29 -12.07 23.50
N GLY A 61 -3.08 -12.80 24.60
CA GLY A 61 -4.12 -13.53 25.31
C GLY A 61 -4.70 -14.71 24.52
N PHE A 62 -3.98 -15.20 23.50
CA PHE A 62 -4.41 -16.33 22.70
C PHE A 62 -4.50 -17.60 23.55
N LYS A 63 -5.66 -18.27 23.48
CA LYS A 63 -5.91 -19.53 24.21
C LYS A 63 -5.25 -20.74 23.53
N SER A 64 -5.03 -20.64 22.22
CA SER A 64 -4.39 -21.66 21.39
C SER A 64 -2.95 -21.25 21.07
N LYS A 65 -2.08 -22.25 20.86
CA LYS A 65 -0.75 -22.05 20.28
C LYS A 65 -0.78 -21.96 18.76
N VAL A 66 -1.93 -22.21 18.15
CA VAL A 66 -2.13 -22.15 16.70
C VAL A 66 -2.83 -20.84 16.36
N TYR A 67 -2.23 -20.08 15.45
CA TYR A 67 -2.83 -18.90 14.83
C TYR A 67 -3.15 -19.22 13.37
N THR A 68 -4.38 -19.00 12.93
CA THR A 68 -4.78 -19.14 11.52
C THR A 68 -4.95 -17.74 10.92
N SER A 69 -4.19 -17.44 9.87
CA SER A 69 -4.32 -16.18 9.14
C SER A 69 -5.71 -16.05 8.54
N ALA A 70 -6.36 -14.91 8.78
CA ALA A 70 -7.67 -14.60 8.20
C ALA A 70 -7.57 -14.26 6.71
N GLN A 71 -6.37 -13.94 6.22
CA GLN A 71 -6.11 -13.58 4.83
C GLN A 71 -5.75 -14.81 3.98
N THR A 72 -4.81 -15.62 4.46
CA THR A 72 -4.22 -16.72 3.68
C THR A 72 -4.74 -18.09 4.09
N GLY A 73 -5.39 -18.20 5.25
CA GLY A 73 -5.77 -19.49 5.85
C GLY A 73 -4.59 -20.32 6.35
N ILE A 74 -3.37 -19.76 6.35
CA ILE A 74 -2.16 -20.45 6.80
C ILE A 74 -2.17 -20.54 8.33
N GLU A 75 -1.84 -21.72 8.83
CA GLU A 75 -1.72 -21.96 10.26
C GLU A 75 -0.27 -21.84 10.71
N TYR A 76 -0.07 -21.19 11.85
CA TYR A 76 1.21 -20.89 12.46
C TYR A 76 1.26 -21.45 13.87
N SER A 77 2.44 -21.90 14.30
CA SER A 77 2.74 -22.10 15.71
C SER A 77 3.11 -20.74 16.30
N PHE A 78 2.17 -20.09 16.98
CA PHE A 78 2.31 -18.76 17.55
C PHE A 78 1.63 -18.71 18.94
N PRO A 79 2.36 -19.01 20.02
CA PRO A 79 1.81 -18.98 21.37
C PRO A 79 1.70 -17.55 21.96
N GLY A 80 2.25 -16.53 21.30
CA GLY A 80 2.37 -15.19 21.87
C GLY A 80 3.30 -15.19 23.09
N TYR A 81 2.76 -14.84 24.27
CA TYR A 81 3.53 -14.78 25.51
C TYR A 81 3.87 -16.18 26.07
N THR A 82 5.16 -16.48 26.19
CA THR A 82 5.68 -17.78 26.68
C THR A 82 6.13 -17.78 28.15
N GLY A 83 5.85 -16.72 28.91
CA GLY A 83 6.33 -16.54 30.29
C GLY A 83 7.49 -15.55 30.44
N ALA A 84 7.67 -14.97 31.62
CA ALA A 84 8.51 -13.78 31.89
C ALA A 84 9.99 -13.92 31.50
N GLY A 85 10.55 -15.14 31.48
CA GLY A 85 11.96 -15.39 31.16
C GLY A 85 12.20 -16.20 29.88
N ASN A 86 11.12 -16.59 29.18
CA ASN A 86 11.24 -17.46 28.02
C ASN A 86 11.19 -16.63 26.74
N PRO A 87 12.15 -16.81 25.81
CA PRO A 87 12.10 -16.12 24.53
C PRO A 87 10.87 -16.58 23.73
N ASP A 88 10.37 -15.70 22.86
CA ASP A 88 9.15 -15.91 22.07
C ASP A 88 9.29 -15.46 20.61
N ASN A 89 10.47 -14.95 20.23
CA ASN A 89 10.81 -14.64 18.85
C ASN A 89 12.31 -14.79 18.54
N VAL A 90 12.62 -14.82 17.24
CA VAL A 90 13.97 -14.90 16.69
C VAL A 90 14.38 -13.56 16.09
N ILE A 91 15.40 -12.90 16.63
CA ILE A 91 16.15 -11.86 15.91
C ILE A 91 17.00 -12.55 14.84
N CYS A 92 16.83 -12.15 13.59
CA CYS A 92 17.56 -12.73 12.47
C CYS A 92 19.07 -12.42 12.55
N ALA A 93 19.87 -13.48 12.64
CA ALA A 93 21.33 -13.46 12.81
C ALA A 93 22.03 -14.51 11.93
N GLY A 94 21.42 -14.92 10.81
CA GLY A 94 21.96 -15.95 9.93
C GLY A 94 21.58 -17.39 10.29
N GLN A 95 20.55 -17.59 11.13
CA GLN A 95 20.10 -18.93 11.52
C GLN A 95 19.67 -19.74 10.29
N THR A 96 20.01 -21.03 10.26
CA THR A 96 19.56 -21.96 9.24
C THR A 96 18.60 -22.97 9.85
N ILE A 97 17.41 -23.05 9.28
CA ILE A 97 16.30 -23.90 9.73
C ILE A 97 16.20 -25.06 8.74
N PRO A 98 16.37 -26.31 9.17
CA PRO A 98 16.18 -27.46 8.28
C PRO A 98 14.70 -27.57 7.89
N ALA A 99 14.45 -27.85 6.62
CA ALA A 99 13.12 -28.22 6.18
C ALA A 99 12.78 -29.64 6.70
N PRO A 100 11.50 -29.93 6.98
CA PRO A 100 11.07 -31.27 7.35
C PRO A 100 11.37 -32.30 6.24
N SER A 101 11.47 -33.56 6.63
CA SER A 101 11.92 -34.65 5.78
C SER A 101 11.06 -34.85 4.51
N ALA A 102 11.67 -35.44 3.48
CA ALA A 102 11.09 -35.62 2.14
C ALA A 102 9.71 -36.31 2.10
N ASP A 103 9.48 -37.21 3.06
CA ASP A 103 8.23 -37.95 3.25
C ASP A 103 7.05 -37.06 3.65
N LYS A 104 7.31 -35.79 4.04
CA LYS A 104 6.29 -34.78 4.31
C LYS A 104 5.80 -34.05 3.05
N GLY A 105 6.31 -34.42 1.87
CA GLY A 105 5.85 -33.92 0.56
C GLY A 105 6.56 -32.65 0.10
N SER A 106 6.21 -32.19 -1.10
CA SER A 106 6.72 -30.92 -1.67
C SER A 106 6.00 -29.72 -1.06
N PHE A 107 6.75 -28.64 -0.88
CA PHE A 107 6.25 -27.38 -0.34
C PHE A 107 6.03 -26.37 -1.47
N PHE A 108 4.88 -25.72 -1.46
CA PHE A 108 4.47 -24.69 -2.41
C PHE A 108 4.98 -23.31 -2.00
N SER A 109 4.90 -22.97 -0.71
CA SER A 109 5.30 -21.67 -0.19
C SER A 109 5.83 -21.76 1.24
N ALA A 110 6.55 -20.72 1.64
CA ALA A 110 6.98 -20.47 3.01
C ALA A 110 6.42 -19.11 3.46
N SER A 111 5.72 -19.09 4.60
CA SER A 111 5.11 -17.87 5.13
C SER A 111 5.64 -17.54 6.52
N PHE A 112 5.76 -16.26 6.80
CA PHE A 112 6.45 -15.71 7.97
C PHE A 112 5.54 -14.75 8.72
N LEU A 113 5.52 -14.83 10.05
CA LEU A 113 5.02 -13.77 10.92
C LEU A 113 6.20 -12.94 11.40
N VAL A 114 6.26 -11.67 11.02
CA VAL A 114 7.44 -10.81 11.18
C VAL A 114 7.14 -9.42 11.69
N ALA A 115 8.13 -8.78 12.33
CA ALA A 115 8.10 -7.38 12.68
C ALA A 115 9.51 -6.74 12.64
N GLY A 116 9.57 -5.45 12.34
CA GLY A 116 10.76 -4.61 12.54
C GLY A 116 10.70 -3.90 13.88
N ASP A 117 11.85 -3.63 14.50
CA ASP A 117 11.92 -3.06 15.85
C ASP A 117 12.36 -1.59 15.91
N LEU A 118 12.68 -0.94 14.78
CA LEU A 118 13.00 0.48 14.78
C LEU A 118 11.79 1.30 14.34
N GLU A 119 11.25 2.10 15.27
CA GLU A 119 10.02 2.91 15.08
C GLU A 119 9.98 3.72 13.76
N THR A 120 11.14 4.18 13.29
CA THR A 120 11.27 5.09 12.14
C THR A 120 11.80 4.42 10.86
N ALA A 121 11.96 3.10 10.84
CA ALA A 121 12.56 2.42 9.70
C ALA A 121 11.86 1.11 9.39
N SER A 122 11.80 0.80 8.10
CA SER A 122 11.50 -0.55 7.63
C SER A 122 12.80 -1.37 7.57
N VAL A 123 12.71 -2.65 7.91
CA VAL A 123 13.80 -3.61 7.69
C VAL A 123 13.51 -4.45 6.46
N SER A 124 14.54 -4.73 5.66
CA SER A 124 14.41 -5.62 4.52
C SER A 124 15.72 -6.32 4.18
N LYS A 125 15.70 -7.65 4.11
CA LYS A 125 16.84 -8.49 3.70
C LYS A 125 16.37 -9.80 3.07
N ASN A 126 17.24 -10.44 2.29
CA ASN A 126 16.91 -11.70 1.63
C ASN A 126 16.95 -12.89 2.59
N VAL A 127 15.89 -13.68 2.59
CA VAL A 127 15.88 -15.08 3.03
C VAL A 127 16.37 -15.95 1.88
N THR A 128 17.22 -16.93 2.20
CA THR A 128 17.72 -17.89 1.21
C THR A 128 17.04 -19.24 1.42
N PHE A 129 16.36 -19.72 0.38
CA PHE A 129 15.86 -21.09 0.32
C PHE A 129 16.90 -21.96 -0.38
N THR A 130 17.36 -23.02 0.28
CA THR A 130 18.29 -24.00 -0.30
C THR A 130 17.54 -25.28 -0.59
N TYR A 131 17.69 -25.81 -1.80
CA TYR A 131 17.05 -27.04 -2.26
C TYR A 131 17.99 -28.24 -2.15
N THR A 132 17.44 -29.45 -2.18
CA THR A 132 18.22 -30.70 -2.05
C THR A 132 19.19 -30.95 -3.20
N ASP A 133 19.02 -30.24 -4.32
CA ASP A 133 19.94 -30.22 -5.47
C ASP A 133 21.06 -29.17 -5.35
N ASN A 134 21.19 -28.52 -4.18
CA ASN A 134 22.11 -27.42 -3.86
C ASN A 134 21.87 -26.10 -4.62
N THR A 135 20.78 -25.99 -5.38
CA THR A 135 20.37 -24.70 -5.92
C THR A 135 19.72 -23.84 -4.84
N THR A 136 19.62 -22.53 -5.08
CA THR A 136 19.00 -21.60 -4.14
C THR A 136 18.01 -20.66 -4.83
N SER A 137 17.07 -20.12 -4.06
CA SER A 137 16.25 -18.98 -4.45
C SER A 137 16.22 -17.95 -3.32
N LEU A 138 16.05 -16.67 -3.67
CA LEU A 138 16.03 -15.56 -2.71
C LEU A 138 14.62 -14.97 -2.62
N TYR A 139 14.25 -14.55 -1.42
CA TYR A 139 13.04 -13.76 -1.18
C TYR A 139 13.35 -12.59 -0.25
N GLU A 140 13.00 -11.38 -0.65
CA GLU A 140 13.12 -10.22 0.23
C GLU A 140 12.08 -10.32 1.35
N LEU A 141 12.54 -10.64 2.56
CA LEU A 141 11.71 -10.58 3.75
C LEU A 141 11.81 -9.17 4.35
N ARG A 142 10.71 -8.45 4.18
CA ARG A 142 10.54 -7.08 4.65
C ARG A 142 9.54 -7.03 5.79
N SER A 143 9.81 -6.14 6.74
CA SER A 143 8.82 -5.72 7.71
C SER A 143 8.86 -4.22 7.92
N LEU A 144 7.68 -3.63 8.12
CA LEU A 144 7.56 -2.31 8.70
C LEU A 144 7.89 -2.40 10.20
N SER A 145 8.08 -1.24 10.82
CA SER A 145 8.19 -1.16 12.27
C SER A 145 6.93 -1.71 12.93
N PHE A 146 7.09 -2.39 14.06
CA PHE A 146 5.96 -2.92 14.84
C PHE A 146 5.00 -1.83 15.27
N PHE A 147 5.47 -0.59 15.34
CA PHE A 147 4.67 0.60 15.52
C PHE A 147 5.31 1.81 14.82
N ASN A 148 4.48 2.62 14.16
CA ASN A 148 4.79 3.99 13.76
C ASN A 148 3.52 4.85 13.90
N PHE A 149 3.63 6.01 14.54
CA PHE A 149 2.50 6.88 14.83
C PHE A 149 1.91 7.55 13.58
N LEU A 150 2.78 8.08 12.70
CA LEU A 150 2.34 8.88 11.54
C LEU A 150 1.99 8.01 10.33
N THR A 151 2.53 6.79 10.28
CA THR A 151 2.21 5.78 9.28
C THR A 151 1.57 4.61 10.00
N ILE A 152 0.26 4.70 10.22
CA ILE A 152 -0.46 3.59 10.85
C ILE A 152 -0.47 2.44 9.85
N ASN A 153 0.25 1.37 10.17
CA ASN A 153 0.45 0.23 9.29
C ASN A 153 -0.64 -0.81 9.56
N ARG A 154 -1.14 -1.50 8.53
CA ARG A 154 -2.06 -2.62 8.76
C ARG A 154 -1.31 -3.96 8.78
N GLY A 155 -1.01 -4.44 9.98
CA GLY A 155 -0.51 -5.80 10.21
C GLY A 155 -1.59 -6.88 10.12
N GLU A 156 -1.15 -8.14 10.04
CA GLU A 156 -2.04 -9.31 10.13
C GLU A 156 -2.54 -9.50 11.57
N ILE A 157 -1.65 -9.38 12.56
CA ILE A 157 -2.01 -9.36 13.97
C ILE A 157 -1.86 -7.92 14.46
N ILE A 158 -2.98 -7.33 14.88
CA ILE A 158 -3.04 -5.97 15.43
C ILE A 158 -3.29 -6.06 16.94
N LEU A 159 -2.40 -5.45 17.70
CA LEU A 159 -2.46 -5.39 19.16
C LEU A 159 -2.75 -3.96 19.62
N PRO A 160 -3.52 -3.77 20.70
CA PRO A 160 -4.12 -2.47 21.02
C PRO A 160 -3.16 -1.45 21.65
N ASN A 161 -1.93 -1.85 21.98
CA ASN A 161 -0.96 -0.99 22.64
C ASN A 161 0.46 -1.58 22.55
N ARG A 162 1.42 -0.89 23.15
CA ARG A 162 2.72 -1.42 23.56
C ARG A 162 3.06 -1.01 24.98
N TYR A 163 3.83 -1.84 25.67
CA TYR A 163 4.50 -1.45 26.90
C TYR A 163 5.75 -0.66 26.59
N THR A 164 6.04 0.37 27.39
CA THR A 164 7.19 1.24 27.18
C THR A 164 8.36 0.93 28.12
N GLY A 165 9.58 1.15 27.64
CA GLY A 165 10.81 1.01 28.42
C GLY A 165 10.95 1.95 29.62
N HIS A 166 10.01 2.86 29.83
CA HIS A 166 9.97 3.78 30.97
C HIS A 166 8.85 3.44 31.97
N GLY A 167 8.30 2.22 31.91
CA GLY A 167 7.31 1.74 32.88
C GLY A 167 5.86 2.11 32.55
N GLY A 168 5.56 2.51 31.30
CA GLY A 168 4.25 2.97 30.86
C GLY A 168 3.60 2.10 29.77
N VAL A 169 2.47 2.59 29.25
CA VAL A 169 1.74 1.98 28.13
C VAL A 169 1.46 3.05 27.09
N ASN A 170 1.85 2.82 25.84
CA ASN A 170 1.46 3.63 24.69
C ASN A 170 0.32 2.91 23.96
N TYR A 171 -0.80 3.59 23.73
CA TYR A 171 -2.04 3.01 23.21
C TYR A 171 -2.17 3.06 21.70
N ASN A 172 -1.11 3.46 21.02
CA ASN A 172 -1.06 3.24 19.59
C ASN A 172 -0.87 1.76 19.30
N THR A 173 -1.52 1.27 18.25
CA THR A 173 -1.55 -0.16 17.92
C THR A 173 -0.17 -0.69 17.56
N THR A 174 0.12 -1.94 17.89
CA THR A 174 1.30 -2.65 17.39
C THR A 174 0.91 -3.73 16.40
N HIS A 175 1.84 -4.09 15.51
CA HIS A 175 1.54 -4.87 14.32
C HIS A 175 2.58 -5.97 14.08
N ILE A 176 2.09 -7.18 13.80
CA ILE A 176 2.89 -8.27 13.25
C ILE A 176 2.37 -8.54 11.84
N PHE A 177 3.29 -8.64 10.89
CA PHE A 177 3.00 -8.73 9.47
C PHE A 177 3.14 -10.16 8.98
N GLU A 178 2.21 -10.60 8.14
CA GLU A 178 2.36 -11.84 7.38
C GLU A 178 3.07 -11.55 6.05
N ARG A 179 4.02 -12.41 5.68
CA ARG A 179 4.71 -12.37 4.39
C ARG A 179 4.83 -13.78 3.83
N SER A 180 4.52 -13.98 2.56
CA SER A 180 4.55 -15.28 1.90
C SER A 180 5.49 -15.28 0.71
N ALA A 181 6.35 -16.30 0.65
CA ALA A 181 7.29 -16.52 -0.43
C ALA A 181 6.93 -17.78 -1.21
N ALA A 182 6.85 -17.68 -2.54
CA ALA A 182 6.78 -18.85 -3.41
C ALA A 182 8.08 -19.66 -3.34
N LEU A 183 7.97 -20.98 -3.29
CA LEU A 183 9.10 -21.89 -3.45
C LEU A 183 9.23 -22.31 -4.92
N THR A 184 10.43 -22.68 -5.35
CA THR A 184 10.66 -23.10 -6.73
C THR A 184 9.88 -24.40 -7.01
N PRO A 185 8.92 -24.39 -7.95
CA PRO A 185 8.11 -25.58 -8.23
C PRO A 185 8.98 -26.75 -8.73
N GLY A 186 8.60 -27.96 -8.31
CA GLY A 186 9.33 -29.20 -8.65
C GLY A 186 10.62 -29.43 -7.86
N LYS A 187 11.08 -28.45 -7.06
CA LYS A 187 12.25 -28.62 -6.18
C LYS A 187 11.84 -28.99 -4.77
N GLN A 188 12.71 -29.70 -4.08
CA GLN A 188 12.52 -30.07 -2.69
C GLN A 188 13.36 -29.16 -1.78
N LEU A 189 12.70 -28.47 -0.86
CA LEU A 189 13.35 -27.59 0.10
C LEU A 189 14.21 -28.41 1.07
N ALA A 190 15.47 -28.00 1.27
CA ALA A 190 16.38 -28.58 2.24
C ALA A 190 16.51 -27.71 3.50
N SER A 191 16.59 -26.38 3.34
CA SER A 191 16.69 -25.46 4.46
C SER A 191 16.27 -24.03 4.10
N ILE A 192 15.97 -23.26 5.14
CA ILE A 192 15.71 -21.81 5.09
C ILE A 192 16.81 -21.11 5.90
N THR A 193 17.57 -20.22 5.28
CA THR A 193 18.55 -19.38 5.99
C THR A 193 17.97 -17.98 6.15
N LEU A 194 17.80 -17.57 7.41
CA LEU A 194 17.36 -16.22 7.77
C LEU A 194 18.49 -15.21 7.51
N PRO A 195 18.15 -13.94 7.19
CA PRO A 195 19.15 -12.90 7.01
C PRO A 195 19.90 -12.56 8.31
N THR A 196 20.95 -11.75 8.20
CA THR A 196 21.61 -11.12 9.36
C THR A 196 21.15 -9.68 9.48
N THR A 197 20.40 -9.37 10.53
CA THR A 197 19.91 -8.02 10.86
C THR A 197 20.09 -7.76 12.36
N THR A 198 21.34 -7.82 12.84
CA THR A 198 21.67 -7.68 14.26
C THR A 198 22.12 -6.27 14.65
N ASN A 199 22.36 -5.39 13.67
CA ASN A 199 22.72 -4.00 13.92
C ASN A 199 21.52 -3.26 14.51
N VAL A 200 21.60 -2.88 15.79
CA VAL A 200 20.55 -2.14 16.52
C VAL A 200 20.37 -0.69 16.09
N SER A 201 21.35 -0.14 15.35
CA SER A 201 21.23 1.20 14.75
C SER A 201 20.47 1.16 13.42
N GLU A 202 20.29 -0.04 12.87
CA GLU A 202 19.38 -0.34 11.77
C GLU A 202 18.18 -1.08 12.36
N SER A 203 17.04 -1.10 11.66
CA SER A 203 15.92 -1.95 12.10
C SER A 203 16.35 -3.43 12.02
N ARG A 204 16.13 -4.18 13.10
CA ARG A 204 16.32 -5.64 13.13
C ARG A 204 15.04 -6.33 12.69
N LEU A 205 15.18 -7.51 12.07
CA LEU A 205 14.06 -8.35 11.65
C LEU A 205 13.81 -9.43 12.70
N HIS A 206 12.57 -9.49 13.17
CA HIS A 206 12.11 -10.49 14.14
C HIS A 206 11.15 -11.48 13.47
N ILE A 207 11.38 -12.78 13.69
CA ILE A 207 10.49 -13.85 13.25
C ILE A 207 9.76 -14.42 14.47
N PHE A 208 8.44 -14.45 14.41
CA PHE A 208 7.60 -15.07 15.43
C PHE A 208 7.21 -16.50 15.07
N SER A 209 7.01 -16.77 13.78
CA SER A 209 6.64 -18.08 13.29
C SER A 209 6.95 -18.21 11.80
N ILE A 210 7.23 -19.44 11.35
CA ILE A 210 7.36 -19.79 9.94
C ILE A 210 6.49 -21.02 9.69
N SER A 211 5.71 -20.99 8.63
CA SER A 211 4.88 -22.12 8.21
C SER A 211 5.13 -22.45 6.75
N LEU A 212 5.36 -23.73 6.46
CA LEU A 212 5.42 -24.24 5.10
C LEU A 212 4.02 -24.68 4.67
N TYR A 213 3.64 -24.39 3.43
CA TYR A 213 2.38 -24.88 2.87
C TYR A 213 2.66 -26.00 1.86
N SER A 214 2.12 -27.19 2.10
CA SER A 214 2.33 -28.36 1.25
C SER A 214 1.27 -28.49 0.15
N GLY A 215 1.64 -29.03 -1.01
CA GLY A 215 0.73 -29.20 -2.14
C GLY A 215 1.31 -30.13 -3.20
N SER A 216 0.44 -30.71 -4.03
CA SER A 216 0.87 -31.61 -5.12
C SER A 216 0.05 -31.48 -6.41
N ALA A 217 -0.99 -30.64 -6.41
CA ALA A 217 -1.89 -30.43 -7.54
C ALA A 217 -2.47 -29.00 -7.48
N VAL A 218 -3.38 -28.70 -8.40
CA VAL A 218 -4.26 -27.53 -8.28
C VAL A 218 -5.19 -27.76 -7.09
N GLU A 219 -5.24 -26.82 -6.14
CA GLU A 219 -6.10 -26.92 -4.97
C GLU A 219 -6.59 -25.55 -4.48
N VAL A 220 -7.68 -25.56 -3.71
CA VAL A 220 -8.16 -24.39 -2.98
C VAL A 220 -7.36 -24.25 -1.68
N GLN A 221 -6.59 -23.17 -1.53
CA GLN A 221 -5.88 -22.85 -0.29
C GLN A 221 -6.87 -22.28 0.74
N SER A 222 -7.47 -21.15 0.43
CA SER A 222 -8.34 -20.39 1.34
C SER A 222 -9.59 -19.87 0.65
N LEU A 223 -10.61 -19.58 1.46
CA LEU A 223 -11.84 -18.92 1.09
C LEU A 223 -12.05 -17.75 2.04
N ARG A 224 -12.25 -16.54 1.50
CA ARG A 224 -12.39 -15.30 2.27
C ARG A 224 -13.68 -14.57 1.86
N PRO A 225 -14.72 -14.57 2.71
CA PRO A 225 -15.93 -13.80 2.44
C PRO A 225 -15.67 -12.32 2.71
N THR A 226 -15.38 -11.55 1.65
CA THR A 226 -15.07 -10.12 1.80
C THR A 226 -16.35 -9.30 2.02
N GLN A 227 -16.21 -8.02 2.40
CA GLN A 227 -17.33 -7.06 2.31
C GLN A 227 -17.30 -6.25 1.01
N LYS A 228 -16.43 -6.61 0.05
CA LYS A 228 -16.47 -6.10 -1.33
C LYS A 228 -17.71 -6.64 -2.03
N TRP A 229 -18.20 -5.88 -3.00
CA TRP A 229 -19.46 -6.21 -3.67
C TRP A 229 -19.50 -5.73 -5.12
N TRP A 230 -20.35 -6.38 -5.92
CA TRP A 230 -20.77 -5.99 -7.26
C TRP A 230 -22.27 -5.65 -7.25
N ASP A 231 -22.68 -4.68 -8.07
CA ASP A 231 -24.09 -4.33 -8.33
C ASP A 231 -24.99 -4.20 -7.07
N ASN A 232 -24.43 -3.67 -5.97
CA ASN A 232 -24.99 -3.42 -4.63
C ASN A 232 -25.31 -4.62 -3.73
N ASP A 233 -25.67 -5.77 -4.26
CA ASP A 233 -26.17 -6.91 -3.47
C ASP A 233 -25.40 -8.21 -3.69
N THR A 234 -24.40 -8.19 -4.57
CA THR A 234 -23.56 -9.35 -4.87
C THR A 234 -22.27 -9.26 -4.06
N GLN A 235 -22.18 -9.99 -2.96
CA GLN A 235 -20.93 -10.09 -2.19
C GLN A 235 -19.86 -10.77 -3.06
N VAL A 236 -18.64 -10.26 -3.00
CA VAL A 236 -17.47 -10.91 -3.61
C VAL A 236 -16.80 -11.81 -2.57
N VAL A 237 -16.71 -13.10 -2.86
CA VAL A 237 -15.95 -14.08 -2.08
C VAL A 237 -14.67 -14.39 -2.83
N GLU A 238 -13.52 -14.21 -2.17
CA GLU A 238 -12.22 -14.55 -2.74
C GLU A 238 -11.90 -16.02 -2.46
N VAL A 239 -11.52 -16.76 -3.50
CA VAL A 239 -11.05 -18.13 -3.39
C VAL A 239 -9.61 -18.19 -3.90
N THR A 240 -8.66 -18.50 -3.03
CA THR A 240 -7.24 -18.59 -3.40
C THR A 240 -6.94 -19.98 -3.92
N LEU A 241 -6.44 -20.06 -5.14
CA LEU A 241 -6.06 -21.28 -5.84
C LEU A 241 -4.55 -21.34 -6.00
N ASN A 242 -3.97 -22.48 -5.61
CA ASN A 242 -2.57 -22.80 -5.83
C ASN A 242 -2.45 -23.86 -6.91
N ASN A 243 -1.36 -23.85 -7.68
CA ASN A 243 -0.97 -25.00 -8.48
C ASN A 243 0.41 -25.51 -8.04
N ALA A 244 0.39 -26.56 -7.21
CA ALA A 244 1.59 -27.29 -6.81
C ALA A 244 1.84 -28.54 -7.69
N GLY A 245 1.07 -28.71 -8.78
CA GLY A 245 1.25 -29.80 -9.75
C GLY A 245 2.35 -29.52 -10.77
N SER A 246 2.46 -30.40 -11.78
CA SER A 246 3.49 -30.30 -12.83
C SER A 246 3.03 -29.61 -14.12
N GLU A 247 1.72 -29.45 -14.31
CA GLU A 247 1.13 -28.93 -15.55
C GLU A 247 0.45 -27.59 -15.32
N CYS A 248 0.46 -26.72 -16.34
CA CYS A 248 -0.34 -25.51 -16.31
C CYS A 248 -1.81 -25.81 -16.59
N VAL A 249 -2.70 -25.14 -15.87
CA VAL A 249 -4.10 -24.98 -16.30
C VAL A 249 -4.11 -24.14 -17.59
N SER A 250 -4.88 -24.57 -18.60
CA SER A 250 -4.97 -23.95 -19.93
C SER A 250 -6.37 -24.05 -20.55
N GLY A 251 -6.54 -23.53 -21.77
CA GLY A 251 -7.79 -23.63 -22.53
C GLY A 251 -8.95 -22.90 -21.87
N LYS A 252 -9.95 -23.65 -21.38
CA LYS A 252 -11.12 -23.08 -20.70
C LYS A 252 -10.81 -22.55 -19.30
N GLY A 253 -9.66 -22.89 -18.73
CA GLY A 253 -9.28 -22.49 -17.38
C GLY A 253 -10.06 -23.22 -16.29
N LEU A 254 -10.00 -22.69 -15.08
CA LEU A 254 -10.77 -23.11 -13.93
C LEU A 254 -12.00 -22.23 -13.76
N THR A 255 -13.13 -22.84 -13.44
CA THR A 255 -14.33 -22.17 -12.94
C THR A 255 -14.52 -22.52 -11.47
N VAL A 256 -14.83 -21.53 -10.64
CA VAL A 256 -15.06 -21.68 -9.20
C VAL A 256 -16.49 -21.30 -8.85
N GLU A 257 -17.21 -22.21 -8.21
CA GLU A 257 -18.58 -22.01 -7.72
C GLU A 257 -18.64 -22.32 -6.22
N LEU A 258 -19.50 -21.61 -5.49
CA LEU A 258 -19.70 -21.81 -4.06
C LEU A 258 -21.12 -22.32 -3.79
N THR A 259 -21.24 -23.32 -2.93
CA THR A 259 -22.53 -23.81 -2.42
C THR A 259 -22.52 -23.83 -0.89
N GLY A 260 -23.63 -23.43 -0.28
CA GLY A 260 -23.85 -23.47 1.15
C GLY A 260 -25.25 -22.96 1.48
N ASP A 261 -25.64 -23.03 2.74
CA ASP A 261 -26.98 -22.62 3.16
C ASP A 261 -27.15 -21.10 3.08
N GLY A 262 -28.31 -20.64 2.58
CA GLY A 262 -28.74 -19.24 2.64
C GLY A 262 -28.16 -18.29 1.59
N PHE A 263 -27.33 -18.76 0.66
CA PHE A 263 -26.85 -17.95 -0.46
C PHE A 263 -26.80 -18.75 -1.77
N THR A 264 -26.62 -18.05 -2.89
CA THR A 264 -26.43 -18.64 -4.22
C THR A 264 -25.26 -17.98 -4.93
N THR A 265 -24.47 -18.78 -5.66
CA THR A 265 -23.49 -18.23 -6.61
C THR A 265 -24.23 -17.65 -7.81
N VAL A 266 -24.05 -16.35 -8.06
CA VAL A 266 -24.63 -15.65 -9.21
C VAL A 266 -23.59 -15.32 -10.29
N ARG A 267 -22.31 -15.29 -9.92
CA ARG A 267 -21.20 -15.08 -10.83
C ARG A 267 -20.03 -16.00 -10.45
N PRO A 268 -19.79 -17.08 -11.19
CA PRO A 268 -18.65 -17.96 -10.96
C PRO A 268 -17.31 -17.23 -11.11
N GLY A 269 -16.34 -17.59 -10.28
CA GLY A 269 -14.96 -17.14 -10.43
C GLY A 269 -14.27 -17.86 -11.58
N VAL A 270 -13.33 -17.20 -12.27
CA VAL A 270 -12.62 -17.78 -13.42
C VAL A 270 -11.13 -17.49 -13.33
N VAL A 271 -10.31 -18.52 -13.53
CA VAL A 271 -8.85 -18.42 -13.67
C VAL A 271 -8.43 -19.10 -14.97
N GLN A 272 -7.97 -18.32 -15.96
CA GLN A 272 -7.71 -18.85 -17.31
C GLN A 272 -6.41 -19.65 -17.41
N ARG A 273 -5.37 -19.21 -16.70
CA ARG A 273 -4.03 -19.78 -16.71
C ARG A 273 -3.52 -19.85 -15.28
N LEU A 274 -3.07 -21.03 -14.83
CA LEU A 274 -2.44 -21.20 -13.52
C LEU A 274 -1.34 -22.26 -13.66
N CYS A 275 -0.08 -21.82 -13.67
CA CYS A 275 1.08 -22.69 -13.89
C CYS A 275 1.68 -23.21 -12.58
N PRO A 276 2.51 -24.27 -12.62
CA PRO A 276 3.22 -24.78 -11.45
C PRO A 276 3.91 -23.66 -10.65
N GLY A 277 3.73 -23.66 -9.32
CA GLY A 277 4.27 -22.66 -8.40
C GLY A 277 3.50 -21.34 -8.35
N ASP A 278 2.50 -21.14 -9.20
CA ASP A 278 1.68 -19.91 -9.21
C ASP A 278 0.46 -20.01 -8.28
N GLN A 279 0.00 -18.84 -7.82
CA GLN A 279 -1.17 -18.64 -6.99
C GLN A 279 -2.04 -17.53 -7.58
N GLN A 280 -3.35 -17.76 -7.63
CA GLN A 280 -4.34 -16.79 -8.12
C GLN A 280 -5.59 -16.77 -7.26
N LYS A 281 -6.19 -15.58 -7.14
CA LYS A 281 -7.51 -15.40 -6.54
C LYS A 281 -8.58 -15.52 -7.62
N ALA A 282 -9.57 -16.37 -7.40
CA ALA A 282 -10.82 -16.39 -8.13
C ALA A 282 -11.87 -15.59 -7.34
N TYR A 283 -12.47 -14.58 -7.97
CA TYR A 283 -13.53 -13.76 -7.37
C TYR A 283 -14.90 -14.34 -7.72
N VAL A 284 -15.64 -14.83 -6.71
CA VAL A 284 -16.96 -15.43 -6.87
C VAL A 284 -18.02 -14.48 -6.34
N GLY A 285 -19.01 -14.15 -7.16
CA GLY A 285 -20.14 -13.32 -6.76
C GLY A 285 -21.26 -14.16 -6.18
N VAL A 286 -21.64 -13.88 -4.93
CA VAL A 286 -22.72 -14.57 -4.22
C VAL A 286 -23.82 -13.60 -3.80
N LYS A 287 -25.08 -14.05 -3.85
CA LYS A 287 -26.25 -13.31 -3.33
C LYS A 287 -26.93 -14.09 -2.22
N GLY A 288 -27.38 -13.37 -1.19
CA GLY A 288 -27.93 -13.95 0.03
C GLY A 288 -26.91 -13.92 1.17
N GLY A 289 -27.18 -14.67 2.22
CA GLY A 289 -26.37 -14.72 3.43
C GLY A 289 -27.16 -15.26 4.61
N THR A 290 -26.47 -15.48 5.72
CA THR A 290 -27.05 -16.07 6.93
C THR A 290 -26.67 -15.28 8.17
N ALA A 291 -27.57 -15.22 9.15
CA ALA A 291 -27.29 -14.56 10.43
C ALA A 291 -26.27 -15.32 11.29
N LYS A 292 -25.98 -16.59 10.95
CA LYS A 292 -25.00 -17.45 11.61
C LYS A 292 -24.03 -17.99 10.56
N PRO A 293 -22.77 -18.26 10.93
CA PRO A 293 -21.82 -18.90 10.03
C PRO A 293 -22.34 -20.25 9.50
N VAL A 294 -21.98 -20.58 8.26
CA VAL A 294 -22.40 -21.81 7.56
C VAL A 294 -21.19 -22.58 7.03
N ASP A 295 -21.41 -23.85 6.67
CA ASP A 295 -20.46 -24.60 5.86
C ASP A 295 -20.57 -24.15 4.40
N VAL A 296 -19.44 -23.85 3.78
CA VAL A 296 -19.33 -23.46 2.37
C VAL A 296 -18.45 -24.46 1.63
N VAL A 297 -18.95 -24.99 0.53
CA VAL A 297 -18.20 -25.87 -0.36
C VAL A 297 -17.78 -25.07 -1.58
N ALA A 298 -16.47 -24.99 -1.82
CA ALA A 298 -15.88 -24.43 -3.02
C ALA A 298 -15.65 -25.54 -4.06
N HIS A 299 -16.30 -25.44 -5.20
CA HIS A 299 -16.19 -26.37 -6.33
C HIS A 299 -15.30 -25.75 -7.40
N VAL A 300 -14.21 -26.42 -7.74
CA VAL A 300 -13.28 -26.00 -8.79
C VAL A 300 -13.37 -26.99 -9.94
N LYS A 301 -13.76 -26.48 -11.11
CA LYS A 301 -14.00 -27.26 -12.33
C LYS A 301 -13.02 -26.85 -13.40
N ASP A 302 -12.34 -27.81 -14.04
CA ASP A 302 -11.45 -27.58 -15.19
C ASP A 302 -12.13 -27.92 -16.54
N GLY A 303 -13.43 -28.23 -16.50
CA GLY A 303 -14.24 -28.68 -17.64
C GLY A 303 -14.22 -30.19 -17.89
N LYS A 304 -13.41 -30.96 -17.17
CA LYS A 304 -13.33 -32.43 -17.22
C LYS A 304 -13.52 -33.07 -15.83
N THR A 305 -12.93 -32.46 -14.82
CA THR A 305 -12.90 -32.90 -13.44
C THR A 305 -13.42 -31.79 -12.53
N GLU A 306 -13.95 -32.20 -11.39
CA GLU A 306 -14.42 -31.31 -10.33
C GLU A 306 -13.78 -31.74 -9.02
N GLN A 307 -13.19 -30.78 -8.34
CA GLN A 307 -12.69 -30.94 -6.97
C GLN A 307 -13.44 -29.99 -6.06
N SER A 308 -13.66 -30.42 -4.82
CA SER A 308 -14.41 -29.63 -3.85
C SER A 308 -13.66 -29.55 -2.53
N LYS A 309 -13.68 -28.38 -1.88
CA LYS A 309 -13.16 -28.17 -0.53
C LYS A 309 -14.24 -27.51 0.33
N THR A 310 -14.51 -28.11 1.49
CA THR A 310 -15.44 -27.56 2.48
C THR A 310 -14.71 -26.67 3.47
N PHE A 311 -15.28 -25.51 3.73
CA PHE A 311 -14.88 -24.56 4.76
C PHE A 311 -16.01 -24.44 5.75
N SER A 312 -15.74 -24.72 7.03
CA SER A 312 -16.75 -24.59 8.08
C SER A 312 -16.72 -23.22 8.74
N ASN A 313 -17.86 -22.84 9.32
CA ASN A 313 -18.01 -21.61 10.10
C ASN A 313 -17.66 -20.33 9.30
N VAL A 314 -18.16 -20.22 8.07
CA VAL A 314 -17.93 -19.07 7.19
C VAL A 314 -19.09 -18.06 7.32
N GLU A 315 -18.77 -16.79 7.57
CA GLU A 315 -19.72 -15.68 7.58
C GLU A 315 -20.01 -15.20 6.14
N VAL A 316 -21.14 -15.59 5.56
CA VAL A 316 -21.55 -15.15 4.21
C VAL A 316 -22.69 -14.11 4.30
N GLY A 317 -22.58 -13.05 3.50
CA GLY A 317 -23.50 -11.92 3.45
C GLY A 317 -22.81 -10.57 3.66
N LEU A 318 -23.37 -9.53 3.06
CA LEU A 318 -22.98 -8.15 3.33
C LEU A 318 -23.61 -7.68 4.65
N THR A 319 -22.82 -7.00 5.48
CA THR A 319 -23.25 -6.42 6.75
C THR A 319 -23.05 -4.91 6.76
N GLU A 320 -23.88 -4.18 7.49
CA GLU A 320 -23.64 -2.77 7.78
C GLU A 320 -22.34 -2.62 8.59
N TRP A 321 -21.58 -1.57 8.30
CA TRP A 321 -20.38 -1.24 9.06
C TRP A 321 -20.75 -0.53 10.37
N THR A 322 -20.16 -0.95 11.49
CA THR A 322 -20.19 -0.24 12.77
C THR A 322 -18.84 0.41 13.05
N SER A 323 -18.76 1.26 14.08
CA SER A 323 -17.51 1.86 14.55
C SER A 323 -16.60 0.88 15.31
N ASP A 324 -16.99 -0.40 15.43
CA ASP A 324 -16.17 -1.42 16.09
C ASP A 324 -15.00 -1.81 15.20
N SER A 325 -13.80 -1.94 15.78
CA SER A 325 -12.56 -2.28 15.07
C SER A 325 -12.69 -3.54 14.19
N SER A 326 -13.39 -4.57 14.67
CA SER A 326 -13.62 -5.81 13.91
C SER A 326 -14.60 -5.64 12.75
N SER A 327 -15.51 -4.66 12.81
CA SER A 327 -16.37 -4.29 11.69
C SER A 327 -15.62 -3.42 10.69
N LEU A 328 -14.84 -2.44 11.16
CA LEU A 328 -14.10 -1.53 10.30
C LEU A 328 -13.06 -2.27 9.45
N ALA A 329 -12.34 -3.22 10.06
CA ALA A 329 -11.30 -4.01 9.39
C ALA A 329 -11.81 -4.87 8.22
N LYS A 330 -13.13 -5.03 8.06
CA LYS A 330 -13.74 -5.75 6.95
C LYS A 330 -13.94 -4.89 5.70
N HIS A 331 -13.85 -3.55 5.80
CA HIS A 331 -13.81 -2.68 4.62
C HIS A 331 -12.43 -2.78 3.94
N GLU A 332 -12.42 -2.76 2.62
CA GLU A 332 -11.25 -3.00 1.79
C GLU A 332 -11.27 -2.10 0.55
N SER A 333 -10.11 -1.97 -0.10
CA SER A 333 -10.01 -1.20 -1.34
C SER A 333 -11.00 -1.74 -2.40
N PRO A 334 -11.75 -0.84 -3.05
CA PRO A 334 -12.70 -1.24 -4.08
C PRO A 334 -11.99 -1.66 -5.36
N GLU A 335 -12.66 -2.49 -6.17
CA GLU A 335 -12.08 -3.06 -7.39
C GLU A 335 -11.59 -1.96 -8.34
N TRP A 336 -12.35 -0.88 -8.50
CA TRP A 336 -11.94 0.24 -9.35
C TRP A 336 -10.60 0.85 -8.90
N PHE A 337 -10.31 0.89 -7.58
CA PHE A 337 -9.06 1.43 -7.06
C PHE A 337 -7.91 0.46 -7.33
N ASP A 338 -8.15 -0.83 -7.12
CA ASP A 338 -7.19 -1.89 -7.40
C ASP A 338 -6.78 -1.90 -8.88
N GLU A 339 -7.74 -1.65 -9.77
CA GLU A 339 -7.60 -1.62 -11.23
C GLU A 339 -7.02 -0.32 -11.79
N SER A 340 -7.16 0.79 -11.08
CA SER A 340 -6.83 2.14 -11.56
C SER A 340 -5.34 2.42 -11.68
N LYS A 341 -4.49 1.81 -10.84
CA LYS A 341 -3.00 1.85 -10.84
C LYS A 341 -2.30 3.20 -10.73
N PHE A 342 -2.77 4.23 -11.42
CA PHE A 342 -2.10 5.52 -11.56
C PHE A 342 -3.06 6.66 -11.26
N GLY A 343 -2.65 7.53 -10.33
CA GLY A 343 -3.35 8.75 -9.96
C GLY A 343 -2.42 9.96 -9.93
N ILE A 344 -3.03 11.15 -9.98
CA ILE A 344 -2.31 12.43 -9.80
C ILE A 344 -2.66 13.05 -8.45
N PHE A 345 -1.65 13.40 -7.67
CA PHE A 345 -1.80 14.18 -6.45
C PHE A 345 -1.58 15.68 -6.75
N LEU A 346 -2.30 16.56 -6.09
CA LEU A 346 -2.13 18.00 -6.20
C LEU A 346 -1.94 18.62 -4.80
N HIS A 347 -0.73 19.10 -4.52
CA HIS A 347 -0.44 19.93 -3.34
C HIS A 347 -0.50 21.40 -3.72
N TRP A 348 -1.62 22.04 -3.39
CA TRP A 348 -1.91 23.43 -3.76
C TRP A 348 -2.64 24.17 -2.65
N GLY A 349 -2.11 25.34 -2.30
CA GLY A 349 -2.64 26.20 -1.26
C GLY A 349 -1.77 27.45 -1.10
N PRO A 350 -1.99 28.27 -0.04
CA PRO A 350 -1.25 29.50 0.18
C PRO A 350 0.27 29.33 0.25
N TYR A 351 0.76 28.16 0.68
CA TYR A 351 2.19 27.83 0.66
C TYR A 351 2.82 27.86 -0.74
N ALA A 352 2.04 27.79 -1.83
CA ALA A 352 2.56 27.99 -3.19
C ALA A 352 3.04 29.44 -3.41
N VAL A 353 2.50 30.42 -2.67
CA VAL A 353 2.93 31.83 -2.71
C VAL A 353 4.35 31.98 -2.22
N THR A 354 4.71 31.32 -1.12
CA THR A 354 6.11 31.29 -0.67
C THR A 354 6.93 30.42 -1.60
N GLY A 355 6.37 29.26 -1.97
CA GLY A 355 6.89 28.33 -2.95
C GLY A 355 8.38 28.07 -2.77
N TRP A 356 8.80 27.89 -1.52
CA TRP A 356 10.21 27.76 -1.14
C TRP A 356 10.39 26.48 -0.34
N GLY A 357 10.96 25.48 -1.00
CA GLY A 357 11.62 24.34 -0.38
C GLY A 357 13.10 24.39 -0.79
N ASN A 358 13.99 23.79 -0.03
CA ASN A 358 15.42 23.83 -0.35
C ASN A 358 15.83 22.63 -1.20
N SER A 359 16.76 22.82 -2.15
CA SER A 359 17.32 21.75 -3.00
C SER A 359 18.38 20.92 -2.27
N THR A 360 18.13 20.60 -1.01
CA THR A 360 19.06 19.82 -0.17
C THR A 360 18.64 18.36 -0.08
N PRO A 361 19.57 17.45 0.26
CA PRO A 361 19.22 16.05 0.51
C PRO A 361 18.37 15.82 1.76
N TYR A 362 18.00 16.88 2.50
CA TYR A 362 17.10 16.79 3.66
C TYR A 362 15.64 16.96 3.21
N GLU A 363 14.75 16.21 3.84
CA GLU A 363 13.31 16.39 3.70
C GLU A 363 12.92 17.80 4.17
N SER A 364 12.56 18.68 3.24
CA SER A 364 12.36 20.11 3.49
C SER A 364 11.36 20.67 2.49
N TYR A 365 10.11 20.26 2.68
CA TYR A 365 9.04 20.47 1.73
C TYR A 365 8.56 21.93 1.70
N ALA A 366 8.25 22.44 0.50
CA ALA A 366 7.80 23.81 0.30
C ALA A 366 6.44 24.08 0.98
N GLU A 367 5.55 23.09 0.98
CA GLU A 367 4.26 23.17 1.68
C GLU A 367 4.39 23.21 3.21
N TRP A 368 5.59 22.93 3.74
CA TRP A 368 5.95 23.02 5.15
C TRP A 368 6.57 24.37 5.56
N PHE A 369 6.55 25.36 4.66
CA PHE A 369 7.19 26.65 4.89
C PHE A 369 6.79 27.32 6.21
N TRP A 370 5.51 27.31 6.57
CA TRP A 370 5.05 27.94 7.81
C TRP A 370 5.67 27.29 9.05
N TRP A 371 5.73 25.95 9.06
CA TRP A 371 6.32 25.21 10.16
C TRP A 371 7.83 25.47 10.25
N TYR A 372 8.59 25.21 9.19
CA TYR A 372 10.05 25.38 9.25
C TYR A 372 10.46 26.83 9.54
N SER A 373 9.77 27.81 8.95
CA SER A 373 10.12 29.23 9.14
C SER A 373 9.79 29.77 10.54
N THR A 374 9.07 29.03 11.39
CA THR A 374 8.76 29.40 12.78
C THR A 374 9.57 28.61 13.81
N HIS A 375 10.31 27.58 13.38
CA HIS A 375 11.05 26.68 14.25
C HIS A 375 12.56 27.01 14.31
N PRO A 376 13.27 26.58 15.37
CA PRO A 376 14.68 26.90 15.55
C PRO A 376 15.59 26.13 14.56
N PRO A 377 16.87 26.53 14.41
CA PRO A 377 17.80 25.96 13.42
C PRO A 377 17.95 24.42 13.41
N PRO A 378 17.87 23.69 14.55
CA PRO A 378 17.90 22.21 14.49
C PRO A 378 16.78 21.59 13.64
N ALA A 379 15.65 22.28 13.53
CA ALA A 379 14.51 21.91 12.69
C ALA A 379 14.60 22.55 11.29
N ASP A 380 14.99 23.82 11.20
CA ASP A 380 15.16 24.52 9.93
C ASP A 380 16.53 24.26 9.29
N ARG A 381 16.70 23.05 8.73
CA ARG A 381 17.93 22.65 8.02
C ARG A 381 18.12 23.32 6.66
N SER A 382 17.12 24.09 6.23
CA SER A 382 16.94 24.53 4.86
C SER A 382 16.80 26.05 4.71
N GLY A 383 17.05 26.79 5.79
CA GLY A 383 17.11 28.24 5.80
C GLY A 383 15.76 28.91 5.51
N PHE A 384 14.64 28.27 5.85
CA PHE A 384 13.30 28.84 5.72
C PHE A 384 13.16 30.14 6.49
N ARG A 385 13.74 30.23 7.69
CA ARG A 385 13.76 31.46 8.49
C ARG A 385 14.60 32.55 7.81
N GLU A 386 15.76 32.24 7.28
CA GLU A 386 16.53 33.27 6.57
C GLU A 386 15.84 33.73 5.28
N HIS A 387 15.21 32.81 4.55
CA HIS A 387 14.38 33.15 3.41
C HIS A 387 13.22 34.05 3.82
N ARG A 388 12.47 33.70 4.87
CA ARG A 388 11.34 34.48 5.40
C ARG A 388 11.78 35.91 5.72
N LEU A 389 12.86 36.08 6.47
CA LEU A 389 13.37 37.39 6.87
C LEU A 389 13.77 38.24 5.67
N ARG A 390 14.50 37.65 4.71
CA ARG A 390 15.00 38.36 3.53
C ARG A 390 13.91 38.73 2.53
N THR A 391 12.91 37.88 2.36
CA THR A 391 11.86 38.05 1.34
C THR A 391 10.69 38.90 1.86
N TYR A 392 10.23 38.66 3.09
CA TYR A 392 9.00 39.26 3.62
C TYR A 392 9.24 40.23 4.79
N GLY A 393 10.40 40.14 5.44
CA GLY A 393 10.74 40.98 6.59
C GLY A 393 10.30 40.38 7.93
N LYS A 394 10.79 41.00 9.01
CA LYS A 394 10.64 40.48 10.38
C LYS A 394 9.19 40.51 10.90
N ASP A 395 8.36 41.42 10.39
CA ASP A 395 7.01 41.69 10.90
C ASP A 395 5.91 40.93 10.12
N TRP A 396 6.28 40.22 9.05
CA TRP A 396 5.37 39.41 8.24
C TRP A 396 4.86 38.18 9.00
N ALA A 397 3.59 37.83 8.82
CA ALA A 397 2.97 36.58 9.28
C ALA A 397 2.61 35.69 8.07
N TYR A 398 2.55 34.37 8.25
CA TYR A 398 2.28 33.45 7.14
C TYR A 398 0.95 33.74 6.43
N ASP A 399 -0.08 34.14 7.18
CA ASP A 399 -1.39 34.47 6.63
C ASP A 399 -1.39 35.71 5.71
N ASP A 400 -0.34 36.52 5.72
CA ASP A 400 -0.16 37.62 4.77
C ASP A 400 0.05 37.10 3.32
N THR A 401 0.25 35.79 3.12
CA THR A 401 0.24 35.15 1.79
C THR A 401 -1.14 35.10 1.13
N PHE A 402 -2.23 35.17 1.90
CA PHE A 402 -3.56 34.86 1.37
C PHE A 402 -4.00 35.74 0.20
N PRO A 403 -3.73 37.07 0.17
CA PRO A 403 -4.06 37.91 -0.98
C PRO A 403 -3.31 37.51 -2.26
N ASP A 404 -2.11 36.95 -2.15
CA ASP A 404 -1.24 36.57 -3.28
C ASP A 404 -1.52 35.16 -3.80
N PHE A 405 -2.32 34.37 -3.07
CA PHE A 405 -2.90 33.12 -3.58
C PHE A 405 -4.11 33.46 -4.45
N THR A 406 -3.89 33.85 -5.70
CA THR A 406 -4.92 34.43 -6.57
C THR A 406 -5.74 33.40 -7.34
N ALA A 407 -5.13 32.29 -7.76
CA ALA A 407 -5.74 31.33 -8.68
C ALA A 407 -6.38 31.98 -9.93
N ASP A 408 -5.84 33.10 -10.40
CA ASP A 408 -6.39 33.91 -11.51
C ASP A 408 -6.25 33.25 -12.87
N LYS A 409 -5.33 32.28 -13.00
CA LYS A 409 -5.15 31.44 -14.18
C LYS A 409 -5.54 29.98 -13.94
N TYR A 410 -6.21 29.69 -12.83
CA TYR A 410 -6.73 28.36 -12.55
C TYR A 410 -7.90 28.04 -13.49
N ASP A 411 -7.67 27.12 -14.43
CA ASP A 411 -8.70 26.49 -15.25
C ASP A 411 -8.86 25.02 -14.84
N PRO A 412 -9.97 24.66 -14.15
CA PRO A 412 -10.20 23.28 -13.73
C PRO A 412 -10.27 22.29 -14.90
N LYS A 413 -10.67 22.73 -16.10
CA LYS A 413 -10.70 21.89 -17.30
C LYS A 413 -9.29 21.53 -17.74
N GLU A 414 -8.37 22.49 -17.80
CA GLU A 414 -6.98 22.22 -18.20
C GLU A 414 -6.30 21.24 -17.24
N ILE A 415 -6.60 21.33 -15.95
CA ILE A 415 -6.07 20.40 -14.93
C ILE A 415 -6.59 18.99 -15.17
N VAL A 416 -7.91 18.78 -15.33
CA VAL A 416 -8.45 17.43 -15.54
C VAL A 416 -8.06 16.84 -16.89
N ASP A 417 -7.90 17.68 -17.93
CA ASP A 417 -7.37 17.25 -19.22
C ASP A 417 -5.91 16.80 -19.10
N LEU A 418 -5.07 17.51 -18.34
CA LEU A 418 -3.69 17.07 -18.09
C LEU A 418 -3.64 15.73 -17.35
N ILE A 419 -4.49 15.54 -16.33
CA ILE A 419 -4.58 14.28 -15.57
C ILE A 419 -4.98 13.13 -16.52
N ALA A 420 -5.98 13.35 -17.37
CA ALA A 420 -6.40 12.38 -18.38
C ALA A 420 -5.34 12.16 -19.45
N ASP A 421 -4.60 13.20 -19.85
CA ASP A 421 -3.49 13.13 -20.79
C ASP A 421 -2.35 12.27 -20.26
N ALA A 422 -2.03 12.38 -18.98
CA ALA A 422 -1.07 11.55 -18.28
C ALA A 422 -1.50 10.07 -18.20
N GLY A 423 -2.78 9.76 -18.46
CA GLY A 423 -3.36 8.42 -18.35
C GLY A 423 -3.86 8.07 -16.95
N ALA A 424 -3.80 8.99 -15.98
CA ALA A 424 -4.29 8.73 -14.63
C ALA A 424 -5.81 8.47 -14.61
N LYS A 425 -6.24 7.54 -13.75
CA LYS A 425 -7.66 7.14 -13.61
C LYS A 425 -8.34 7.81 -12.42
N TYR A 426 -7.56 8.44 -11.55
CA TYR A 426 -8.04 9.19 -10.40
C TYR A 426 -7.10 10.33 -10.07
N PHE A 427 -7.56 11.25 -9.22
CA PHE A 427 -6.70 12.25 -8.62
C PHE A 427 -7.05 12.48 -7.16
N VAL A 428 -6.11 13.03 -6.41
CA VAL A 428 -6.30 13.47 -5.02
C VAL A 428 -5.86 14.93 -4.93
N LEU A 429 -6.72 15.81 -4.44
CA LEU A 429 -6.39 17.23 -4.23
C LEU A 429 -6.29 17.52 -2.74
N THR A 430 -5.24 18.25 -2.33
CA THR A 430 -5.09 18.81 -0.98
C THR A 430 -6.21 19.80 -0.66
N THR A 431 -7.30 19.30 -0.07
CA THR A 431 -8.45 20.15 0.27
C THR A 431 -8.17 21.06 1.46
N LYS A 432 -7.34 20.56 2.39
CA LYS A 432 -6.79 21.29 3.53
C LYS A 432 -5.48 20.61 3.94
N HIS A 433 -4.38 21.36 3.93
CA HIS A 433 -3.07 20.92 4.39
C HIS A 433 -2.86 21.27 5.88
N HIS A 434 -1.67 21.02 6.44
CA HIS A 434 -1.36 21.27 7.85
C HIS A 434 -1.46 22.75 8.27
N ASP A 435 -1.46 23.68 7.32
CA ASP A 435 -1.66 25.12 7.56
C ASP A 435 -3.13 25.50 7.80
N GLY A 436 -4.04 24.54 7.68
CA GLY A 436 -5.46 24.67 7.95
C GLY A 436 -6.25 25.51 6.94
N PHE A 437 -5.65 25.90 5.81
CA PHE A 437 -6.37 26.66 4.78
C PHE A 437 -7.18 25.72 3.89
N ALA A 438 -8.51 25.86 3.92
CA ALA A 438 -9.41 25.02 3.12
C ALA A 438 -9.64 25.61 1.72
N ILE A 439 -9.44 24.81 0.68
CA ILE A 439 -9.74 25.22 -0.72
C ILE A 439 -11.15 24.79 -1.18
N PHE A 440 -12.04 24.54 -0.21
CA PHE A 440 -13.43 24.16 -0.38
C PHE A 440 -14.32 24.95 0.59
N ASP A 441 -15.63 24.94 0.37
CA ASP A 441 -16.61 25.48 1.33
C ASP A 441 -16.65 24.66 2.63
N ALA A 442 -15.97 25.17 3.66
CA ALA A 442 -15.91 24.58 5.01
C ALA A 442 -17.15 24.94 5.88
N GLY A 443 -18.17 25.58 5.31
CA GLY A 443 -19.40 25.94 6.00
C GLY A 443 -19.14 26.81 7.24
N LYS A 444 -19.71 26.43 8.38
CA LYS A 444 -19.58 27.17 9.64
C LYS A 444 -18.36 26.79 10.47
N THR A 445 -17.54 25.85 9.99
CA THR A 445 -16.40 25.32 10.77
C THR A 445 -15.18 26.23 10.72
N SER A 446 -15.01 27.00 9.64
CA SER A 446 -13.88 27.91 9.47
C SER A 446 -14.17 28.93 8.36
N ASN A 447 -13.71 30.18 8.56
CA ASN A 447 -13.60 31.17 7.49
C ASN A 447 -12.20 31.17 6.83
N ARG A 448 -11.25 30.34 7.29
CA ARG A 448 -9.89 30.22 6.71
C ARG A 448 -9.95 29.42 5.41
N THR A 449 -10.57 30.00 4.38
CA THR A 449 -10.85 29.29 3.13
C THR A 449 -10.60 30.15 1.89
N SER A 450 -10.45 29.48 0.74
CA SER A 450 -10.38 30.12 -0.59
C SER A 450 -11.65 30.88 -0.98
N LEU A 451 -12.79 30.64 -0.33
CA LEU A 451 -14.02 31.42 -0.53
C LEU A 451 -13.95 32.77 0.19
N HIS A 452 -13.28 32.82 1.34
CA HIS A 452 -13.19 34.01 2.18
C HIS A 452 -11.92 34.83 1.94
N TYR A 453 -10.87 34.25 1.35
CA TYR A 453 -9.58 34.90 1.10
C TYR A 453 -9.02 34.51 -0.28
N GLY A 454 -8.05 35.29 -0.77
CA GLY A 454 -7.42 35.06 -2.08
C GLY A 454 -8.45 34.95 -3.21
N PRO A 455 -8.67 33.76 -3.81
CA PRO A 455 -9.42 33.60 -5.06
C PRO A 455 -10.92 33.91 -4.97
N LYS A 456 -11.51 33.84 -3.76
CA LYS A 456 -12.97 33.93 -3.53
C LYS A 456 -13.77 32.89 -4.34
N ARG A 457 -13.22 31.68 -4.48
CA ARG A 457 -13.73 30.59 -5.32
C ARG A 457 -13.74 29.28 -4.55
N ASP A 458 -14.67 28.39 -4.89
CA ASP A 458 -14.68 27.00 -4.42
C ASP A 458 -13.85 26.13 -5.38
N LEU A 459 -12.54 26.13 -5.17
CA LEU A 459 -11.57 25.52 -6.09
C LEU A 459 -11.77 23.99 -6.19
N LEU A 460 -12.11 23.33 -5.06
CA LEU A 460 -12.44 21.91 -5.06
C LEU A 460 -13.70 21.62 -5.88
N GLY A 461 -14.78 22.39 -5.64
CA GLY A 461 -16.04 22.23 -6.35
C GLY A 461 -15.86 22.37 -7.86
N GLU A 462 -15.15 23.42 -8.28
CA GLU A 462 -14.85 23.67 -9.70
C GLU A 462 -14.07 22.52 -10.35
N LEU A 463 -13.06 21.95 -9.67
CA LEU A 463 -12.31 20.81 -10.18
C LEU A 463 -13.19 19.56 -10.32
N PHE A 464 -14.00 19.27 -9.30
CA PHE A 464 -14.86 18.09 -9.25
C PHE A 464 -15.97 18.16 -10.31
N GLU A 465 -16.53 19.35 -10.53
CA GLU A 465 -17.49 19.62 -11.61
C GLU A 465 -16.84 19.45 -12.99
N ALA A 466 -15.63 19.98 -13.20
CA ALA A 466 -14.91 19.80 -14.45
C ALA A 466 -14.59 18.31 -14.71
N ALA A 467 -14.13 17.58 -13.71
CA ALA A 467 -13.88 16.14 -13.82
C ALA A 467 -15.18 15.39 -14.16
N ALA A 468 -16.28 15.67 -13.46
CA ALA A 468 -17.58 15.07 -13.74
C ALA A 468 -18.07 15.35 -15.17
N LYS A 469 -17.82 16.55 -15.67
CA LYS A 469 -18.28 17.01 -16.98
C LYS A 469 -17.45 16.48 -18.14
N TYR A 470 -16.12 16.50 -18.02
CA TYR A 470 -15.21 16.20 -19.14
C TYR A 470 -14.61 14.79 -19.08
N HIS A 471 -14.47 14.21 -17.88
CA HIS A 471 -13.90 12.87 -17.66
C HIS A 471 -14.71 12.08 -16.61
N PRO A 472 -16.00 11.77 -16.87
CA PRO A 472 -16.95 11.27 -15.85
C PRO A 472 -16.56 9.93 -15.21
N THR A 473 -15.66 9.16 -15.82
CA THR A 473 -15.14 7.90 -15.28
C THR A 473 -13.97 8.09 -14.32
N MET A 474 -13.39 9.29 -14.28
CA MET A 474 -12.25 9.63 -13.43
C MET A 474 -12.70 9.73 -11.98
N LYS A 475 -12.00 9.04 -11.09
CA LYS A 475 -12.31 9.02 -9.67
C LYS A 475 -11.69 10.22 -8.97
N ARG A 476 -12.43 10.79 -8.02
CA ARG A 476 -12.13 12.09 -7.43
C ARG A 476 -11.86 11.93 -5.94
N GLY A 477 -10.61 12.09 -5.54
CA GLY A 477 -10.16 11.97 -4.16
C GLY A 477 -9.89 13.31 -3.50
N THR A 478 -9.99 13.32 -2.18
CA THR A 478 -9.73 14.47 -1.33
C THR A 478 -8.64 14.12 -0.34
N TYR A 479 -7.57 14.92 -0.31
CA TYR A 479 -6.62 14.88 0.79
C TYR A 479 -7.09 15.77 1.94
N PHE A 480 -6.95 15.28 3.16
CA PHE A 480 -7.34 16.00 4.36
C PHE A 480 -6.32 15.83 5.49
N SER A 481 -5.72 16.94 5.93
CA SER A 481 -4.86 16.90 7.10
C SER A 481 -5.66 16.80 8.39
N LEU A 482 -5.42 15.75 9.19
CA LEU A 482 -6.08 15.56 10.48
C LEU A 482 -5.65 16.61 11.51
N PRO A 483 -4.33 16.82 11.76
CA PRO A 483 -3.85 17.89 12.63
C PRO A 483 -3.62 19.19 11.86
N GLU A 484 -3.70 20.31 12.57
CA GLU A 484 -3.27 21.63 12.07
C GLU A 484 -2.15 22.15 12.97
N TRP A 485 -1.05 22.64 12.39
CA TRP A 485 0.15 23.01 13.17
C TRP A 485 -0.15 24.02 14.27
N PHE A 486 -0.96 25.04 13.94
CA PHE A 486 -1.16 26.23 14.77
C PHE A 486 -2.63 26.60 15.00
N HIS A 487 -3.57 25.66 14.82
CA HIS A 487 -4.97 25.93 15.13
C HIS A 487 -5.15 26.08 16.65
N PRO A 488 -5.81 27.15 17.15
CA PRO A 488 -6.02 27.37 18.58
C PRO A 488 -6.64 26.17 19.31
N ASP A 489 -7.72 25.62 18.77
CA ASP A 489 -8.45 24.51 19.41
C ASP A 489 -7.78 23.13 19.22
N TRP A 490 -6.76 23.01 18.35
CA TRP A 490 -5.97 21.79 18.24
C TRP A 490 -4.99 21.62 19.41
N ALA A 491 -4.68 22.70 20.15
CA ALA A 491 -3.67 22.68 21.23
C ALA A 491 -3.92 21.60 22.30
N LYS A 492 -5.19 21.22 22.52
CA LYS A 492 -5.60 20.14 23.42
C LYS A 492 -5.08 18.76 22.98
N TYR A 493 -4.91 18.55 21.67
CA TYR A 493 -4.46 17.30 21.04
C TYR A 493 -3.00 17.35 20.59
N GLY A 494 -2.35 18.51 20.75
CA GLY A 494 -1.04 18.76 20.20
C GLY A 494 0.00 17.76 20.68
N PHE A 495 0.91 17.39 19.78
CA PHE A 495 1.88 16.33 20.02
C PHE A 495 3.21 16.61 19.31
N ASP A 496 4.24 15.88 19.73
CA ASP A 496 5.54 15.81 19.04
C ASP A 496 5.72 14.42 18.46
N GLN A 497 6.32 14.33 17.27
CA GLN A 497 6.61 13.03 16.66
C GLN A 497 7.56 12.22 17.53
N PHE A 498 8.60 12.88 18.05
CA PHE A 498 9.61 12.30 18.94
C PHE A 498 9.80 13.19 20.18
N ASN A 499 10.47 12.65 21.19
CA ASN A 499 10.83 13.42 22.37
C ASN A 499 11.71 14.63 21.98
N ARG A 500 11.22 15.85 22.19
CA ARG A 500 11.94 17.10 21.87
C ARG A 500 13.28 17.26 22.58
N THR A 501 13.43 16.70 23.78
CA THR A 501 14.69 16.78 24.53
C THR A 501 15.80 15.98 23.84
N GLU A 502 15.43 14.81 23.31
CA GLU A 502 16.34 13.91 22.61
C GLU A 502 16.49 14.30 21.13
N ASN A 503 15.42 14.86 20.54
CA ASN A 503 15.34 15.25 19.14
C ASN A 503 14.84 16.70 19.01
N PRO A 504 15.70 17.71 19.22
CA PRO A 504 15.30 19.12 19.17
C PRO A 504 14.75 19.59 17.83
N GLY A 505 15.03 18.85 16.75
CA GLY A 505 14.52 19.11 15.40
C GLY A 505 13.29 18.27 15.03
N THR A 506 12.66 17.59 15.99
CA THR A 506 11.47 16.75 15.73
C THR A 506 10.30 17.59 15.24
N THR A 507 9.54 17.03 14.30
CA THR A 507 8.27 17.62 13.89
C THR A 507 7.30 17.68 15.06
N SER A 508 6.59 18.80 15.18
CA SER A 508 5.59 19.03 16.21
C SER A 508 4.30 19.61 15.63
N TRP A 509 3.17 19.19 16.19
CA TRP A 509 1.83 19.68 15.86
C TRP A 509 1.25 20.24 17.14
N THR A 510 1.87 21.30 17.64
CA THR A 510 1.53 21.82 18.97
C THR A 510 0.11 22.35 19.06
N GLY A 511 -0.48 22.74 17.93
CA GLY A 511 -1.63 23.64 17.93
C GLY A 511 -1.25 24.98 18.55
N GLY A 512 -2.28 25.80 18.81
CA GLY A 512 -2.07 27.14 19.35
C GLY A 512 -1.38 28.07 18.36
N LEU A 513 -1.43 29.38 18.61
CA LEU A 513 -0.86 30.35 17.67
C LEU A 513 0.66 30.21 17.57
N ALA A 514 1.17 30.22 16.33
CA ALA A 514 2.60 30.30 16.06
C ALA A 514 3.22 31.55 16.70
N LEU A 515 4.49 31.46 17.09
CA LEU A 515 5.28 32.62 17.51
C LEU A 515 6.14 33.07 16.33
N ASN A 516 6.02 34.35 15.96
CA ASN A 516 6.93 34.95 15.00
C ASN A 516 8.37 34.83 15.54
N PRO A 517 9.29 34.22 14.79
CA PRO A 517 10.59 33.84 15.32
C PRO A 517 11.54 35.04 15.51
N TYR A 518 11.21 36.24 15.02
CA TYR A 518 12.05 37.44 15.18
C TYR A 518 11.48 38.43 16.18
N THR A 519 10.16 38.58 16.23
CA THR A 519 9.49 39.54 17.11
C THR A 519 8.98 38.91 18.40
N GLY A 520 8.79 37.58 18.43
CA GLY A 520 8.17 36.86 19.54
C GLY A 520 6.65 37.09 19.66
N VAL A 521 6.05 37.81 18.72
CA VAL A 521 4.60 38.08 18.70
C VAL A 521 3.86 36.86 18.17
N LYS A 522 2.69 36.55 18.74
CA LYS A 522 1.81 35.50 18.22
C LYS A 522 1.28 35.90 16.84
N GLU A 523 1.47 35.03 15.86
CA GLU A 523 0.90 35.21 14.52
C GLU A 523 -0.62 35.02 14.58
N PRO A 524 -1.40 35.79 13.79
CA PRO A 524 -2.84 35.59 13.71
C PRO A 524 -3.17 34.22 13.07
N TYR A 525 -4.32 33.65 13.45
CA TYR A 525 -4.97 32.56 12.73
C TYR A 525 -6.18 33.13 11.99
N THR A 526 -5.93 33.69 10.83
CA THR A 526 -6.91 34.44 10.03
C THR A 526 -8.02 33.51 9.57
N GLY A 527 -9.27 33.97 9.70
CA GLY A 527 -10.45 33.18 9.39
C GLY A 527 -10.86 32.18 10.50
N TYR A 528 -10.22 32.23 11.67
CA TYR A 528 -10.59 31.39 12.82
C TYR A 528 -12.06 31.57 13.24
N ILE A 529 -12.75 30.45 13.42
CA ILE A 529 -14.04 30.38 14.10
C ILE A 529 -13.83 29.50 15.35
N PRO A 530 -14.07 30.02 16.57
CA PRO A 530 -13.93 29.22 17.77
C PRO A 530 -14.90 28.04 17.79
N VAL A 531 -14.39 26.87 18.13
CA VAL A 531 -15.18 25.65 18.35
C VAL A 531 -14.99 25.12 19.78
N ASN A 532 -15.88 24.25 20.25
CA ASN A 532 -15.72 23.68 21.59
C ASN A 532 -14.71 22.52 21.58
N ASP A 533 -14.74 21.72 20.53
CA ASP A 533 -13.89 20.56 20.37
C ASP A 533 -13.49 20.38 18.90
N TYR A 534 -12.19 20.53 18.61
CA TYR A 534 -11.68 20.51 17.23
C TYR A 534 -12.10 19.26 16.44
N ILE A 535 -12.14 18.08 17.08
CA ILE A 535 -12.45 16.84 16.36
C ILE A 535 -13.93 16.81 15.97
N SER A 536 -14.82 17.02 16.94
CA SER A 536 -16.27 16.88 16.72
C SER A 536 -16.93 18.08 16.04
N ASP A 537 -16.38 19.29 16.21
CA ASP A 537 -16.97 20.53 15.68
C ASP A 537 -16.29 21.03 14.39
N LEU A 538 -15.09 20.56 14.05
CA LEU A 538 -14.34 20.99 12.84
C LEU A 538 -13.87 19.80 11.98
N GLN A 539 -13.07 18.89 12.53
CA GLN A 539 -12.44 17.81 11.76
C GLN A 539 -13.49 16.89 11.11
N VAL A 540 -14.37 16.29 11.91
CA VAL A 540 -15.41 15.38 11.41
C VAL A 540 -16.41 16.12 10.50
N PRO A 541 -16.96 17.30 10.85
CA PRO A 541 -17.88 18.01 9.95
C PRO A 541 -17.27 18.40 8.60
N GLN A 542 -15.97 18.72 8.55
CA GLN A 542 -15.28 18.96 7.28
C GLN A 542 -15.11 17.66 6.47
N MET A 543 -14.71 16.55 7.11
CA MET A 543 -14.66 15.24 6.43
C MET A 543 -16.04 14.82 5.90
N GLU A 544 -17.11 15.04 6.66
CA GLU A 544 -18.49 14.82 6.23
C GLU A 544 -18.89 15.70 5.05
N THR A 545 -18.44 16.95 5.03
CA THR A 545 -18.68 17.85 3.90
C THR A 545 -18.02 17.30 2.63
N LEU A 546 -16.77 16.87 2.71
CA LEU A 546 -16.05 16.23 1.58
C LEU A 546 -16.73 14.93 1.13
N ALA A 547 -17.21 14.12 2.08
CA ALA A 547 -17.91 12.87 1.81
C ALA A 547 -19.29 13.04 1.15
N TYR A 548 -20.13 13.90 1.71
CA TYR A 548 -21.56 13.97 1.36
C TYR A 548 -21.90 15.13 0.41
N LYS A 549 -21.25 16.28 0.54
CA LYS A 549 -21.49 17.44 -0.35
C LYS A 549 -20.70 17.29 -1.65
N TYR A 550 -19.39 17.06 -1.55
CA TYR A 550 -18.53 16.94 -2.73
C TYR A 550 -18.52 15.52 -3.32
N GLY A 551 -18.92 14.52 -2.54
CA GLY A 551 -18.99 13.15 -3.02
C GLY A 551 -17.60 12.60 -3.36
N THR A 552 -16.61 12.77 -2.48
CA THR A 552 -15.28 12.17 -2.69
C THR A 552 -15.37 10.64 -2.87
N ASP A 553 -14.52 10.09 -3.72
CA ASP A 553 -14.33 8.65 -3.93
C ASP A 553 -13.16 8.11 -3.08
N ILE A 554 -12.23 8.98 -2.64
CA ILE A 554 -11.10 8.64 -1.77
C ILE A 554 -10.96 9.67 -0.65
N MET A 555 -10.98 9.23 0.60
CA MET A 555 -10.56 10.02 1.74
C MET A 555 -9.09 9.72 2.04
N TRP A 556 -8.19 10.59 1.58
CA TRP A 556 -6.76 10.44 1.77
C TRP A 556 -6.32 11.33 2.94
N CYS A 557 -6.26 10.79 4.16
CA CYS A 557 -5.84 11.61 5.30
C CYS A 557 -4.33 11.61 5.47
N ASP A 558 -3.82 12.44 6.40
CA ASP A 558 -2.41 12.45 6.73
C ASP A 558 -2.13 12.57 8.24
N CYS A 559 -0.91 12.19 8.62
CA CYS A 559 -0.33 12.21 9.96
C CYS A 559 -0.94 11.30 11.03
N GLY A 560 -2.02 10.54 10.77
CA GLY A 560 -2.49 9.51 11.71
C GLY A 560 -2.77 10.00 13.14
N ALA A 561 -3.26 11.24 13.30
CA ALA A 561 -3.39 11.92 14.60
C ALA A 561 -4.71 11.62 15.34
N SER A 562 -4.95 12.31 16.47
CA SER A 562 -6.24 12.28 17.17
C SER A 562 -7.39 12.56 16.20
N ASN A 563 -8.39 11.67 16.16
CA ASN A 563 -9.37 11.64 15.08
C ASN A 563 -10.76 11.16 15.52
N GLY A 564 -11.76 11.47 14.68
CA GLY A 564 -13.13 10.92 14.75
C GLY A 564 -13.43 9.90 13.64
N THR A 565 -12.41 9.24 13.09
CA THR A 565 -12.52 8.46 11.84
C THR A 565 -13.41 7.22 11.98
N ALA A 566 -13.40 6.53 13.12
CA ALA A 566 -14.14 5.27 13.28
C ALA A 566 -15.65 5.44 13.03
N GLU A 567 -16.28 6.44 13.66
CA GLU A 567 -17.71 6.73 13.47
C GLU A 567 -18.01 7.36 12.11
N PHE A 568 -17.10 8.21 11.62
CA PHE A 568 -17.22 8.81 10.28
C PHE A 568 -17.19 7.74 9.18
N ALA A 569 -16.18 6.87 9.17
CA ALA A 569 -15.96 5.86 8.14
C ALA A 569 -17.13 4.88 8.06
N ALA A 570 -17.58 4.36 9.22
CA ALA A 570 -18.75 3.47 9.27
C ALA A 570 -20.00 4.11 8.63
N ARG A 571 -20.31 5.37 8.98
CA ARG A 571 -21.46 6.08 8.40
C ARG A 571 -21.28 6.35 6.91
N TRP A 572 -20.09 6.79 6.51
CA TRP A 572 -19.79 7.13 5.13
C TRP A 572 -19.87 5.90 4.22
N TRP A 573 -19.30 4.76 4.62
CA TRP A 573 -19.35 3.53 3.83
C TRP A 573 -20.77 2.99 3.67
N ASN A 574 -21.57 2.97 4.75
CA ASN A 574 -22.98 2.56 4.67
C ASN A 574 -23.78 3.48 3.74
N GLU A 575 -23.55 4.79 3.82
CA GLU A 575 -24.21 5.75 2.94
C GLU A 575 -23.76 5.63 1.47
N ALA A 576 -22.47 5.44 1.23
CA ALA A 576 -21.92 5.19 -0.10
C ALA A 576 -22.52 3.90 -0.71
N ARG A 577 -22.65 2.82 0.06
CA ARG A 577 -23.30 1.58 -0.39
C ARG A 577 -24.76 1.81 -0.79
N LYS A 578 -25.54 2.59 -0.04
CA LYS A 578 -26.93 2.95 -0.43
C LYS A 578 -26.99 3.69 -1.76
N GLN A 579 -25.94 4.45 -2.10
CA GLN A 579 -25.81 5.21 -3.34
C GLN A 579 -25.20 4.40 -4.49
N ASN A 580 -24.92 3.11 -4.31
CA ASN A 580 -24.16 2.30 -5.27
C ASN A 580 -22.76 2.87 -5.57
N ARG A 581 -22.13 3.47 -4.56
CA ARG A 581 -20.80 4.05 -4.64
C ARG A 581 -19.83 3.24 -3.79
N GLN A 582 -18.71 2.86 -4.40
CA GLN A 582 -17.58 2.26 -3.70
C GLN A 582 -16.52 3.33 -3.47
N VAL A 583 -16.14 3.53 -2.22
CA VAL A 583 -15.20 4.56 -1.79
C VAL A 583 -13.99 3.91 -1.11
N ALA A 584 -12.91 4.67 -0.93
CA ALA A 584 -11.70 4.18 -0.29
C ALA A 584 -11.16 5.16 0.77
N ILE A 585 -10.47 4.65 1.79
CA ILE A 585 -9.76 5.44 2.79
C ILE A 585 -8.33 4.92 3.00
N ASN A 586 -7.36 5.82 3.10
CA ASN A 586 -5.95 5.43 3.25
C ASN A 586 -5.61 5.03 4.70
N SER A 587 -4.39 4.52 4.91
CA SER A 587 -3.90 4.11 6.22
C SER A 587 -3.49 5.24 7.17
N ARG A 588 -3.71 6.51 6.82
CA ARG A 588 -3.27 7.67 7.62
C ARG A 588 -4.42 8.45 8.24
N CYS A 589 -5.65 7.92 8.19
CA CYS A 589 -6.81 8.52 8.83
C CYS A 589 -6.91 8.24 10.34
N GLY A 590 -5.83 7.84 11.00
CA GLY A 590 -5.78 7.76 12.47
C GLY A 590 -6.41 6.50 13.08
N THR A 591 -6.92 5.56 12.27
CA THR A 591 -7.46 4.27 12.72
C THR A 591 -6.98 3.14 11.81
N ALA A 592 -6.10 2.25 12.30
CA ALA A 592 -5.53 1.14 11.53
C ALA A 592 -6.60 0.21 10.93
N HIS A 593 -7.68 -0.01 11.68
CA HIS A 593 -8.79 -0.88 11.28
C HIS A 593 -9.62 -0.29 10.16
N ALA A 594 -9.58 1.02 9.93
CA ALA A 594 -10.29 1.63 8.82
C ALA A 594 -9.47 1.64 7.52
N ALA A 595 -8.19 1.26 7.55
CA ALA A 595 -7.30 1.38 6.40
C ALA A 595 -7.62 0.37 5.29
N ASP A 596 -8.01 0.89 4.10
CA ASP A 596 -8.24 0.08 2.90
C ASP A 596 -6.96 -0.24 2.13
N PHE A 597 -5.97 0.66 2.22
CA PHE A 597 -4.67 0.52 1.59
C PHE A 597 -3.58 1.30 2.35
N ASP A 598 -2.35 0.79 2.32
CA ASP A 598 -1.19 1.44 2.93
C ASP A 598 -0.60 2.54 2.01
N THR A 599 0.00 3.58 2.59
CA THR A 599 0.60 4.71 1.82
C THR A 599 2.06 5.00 2.18
N PRO A 600 3.00 4.09 1.86
CA PRO A 600 4.41 4.36 2.10
C PRO A 600 4.93 5.42 1.10
N GLU A 601 5.51 6.49 1.62
CA GLU A 601 6.02 7.61 0.81
C GLU A 601 7.37 7.28 0.16
N TYR A 602 7.54 7.66 -1.11
CA TYR A 602 8.74 7.43 -1.94
C TYR A 602 9.20 5.95 -2.01
N GLN A 603 8.40 5.01 -1.52
CA GLN A 603 8.83 3.65 -1.27
C GLN A 603 8.68 2.77 -2.51
N THR A 604 9.65 1.87 -2.69
CA THR A 604 9.59 0.73 -3.60
C THR A 604 9.80 -0.58 -2.82
N PHE A 605 9.35 -1.70 -3.38
CA PHE A 605 9.57 -3.04 -2.82
C PHE A 605 10.36 -3.90 -3.82
N SER A 606 10.89 -5.06 -3.44
CA SER A 606 11.46 -6.01 -4.42
C SER A 606 10.60 -7.27 -4.59
N SER A 607 9.58 -7.42 -3.76
CA SER A 607 8.53 -8.45 -3.84
C SER A 607 7.14 -7.83 -3.78
N ALA A 608 6.15 -8.52 -4.35
CA ALA A 608 4.76 -8.12 -4.27
C ALA A 608 4.25 -8.16 -2.82
N GLN A 609 3.35 -7.24 -2.50
CA GLN A 609 2.65 -7.21 -1.22
C GLN A 609 1.23 -7.76 -1.40
N ASP A 610 0.75 -8.59 -0.48
CA ASP A 610 -0.62 -9.13 -0.58
C ASP A 610 -1.67 -8.07 -0.24
N PHE A 611 -1.40 -7.22 0.77
CA PHE A 611 -2.26 -6.08 1.10
C PHE A 611 -2.07 -4.94 0.11
N LYS A 612 -3.17 -4.25 -0.23
CA LYS A 612 -3.14 -3.16 -1.20
C LYS A 612 -2.36 -1.97 -0.64
N TRP A 613 -1.59 -1.31 -1.50
CA TRP A 613 -0.82 -0.13 -1.13
C TRP A 613 -0.70 0.86 -2.29
N GLU A 614 -0.32 2.09 -1.96
CA GLU A 614 -0.12 3.19 -2.90
C GLU A 614 1.15 3.97 -2.54
N SER A 615 2.15 3.92 -3.42
CA SER A 615 3.32 4.79 -3.29
C SER A 615 2.96 6.18 -3.76
N ASN A 616 3.41 7.20 -3.03
CA ASN A 616 3.21 8.60 -3.39
C ASN A 616 4.52 9.38 -3.27
N ARG A 617 4.71 10.37 -4.15
CA ARG A 617 5.89 11.25 -4.21
C ARG A 617 5.69 12.44 -5.14
N GLY A 618 6.50 13.48 -4.96
CA GLY A 618 6.63 14.61 -5.87
C GLY A 618 7.21 14.26 -7.25
N MET A 619 6.72 14.93 -8.28
CA MET A 619 7.50 15.18 -9.51
C MET A 619 8.69 16.09 -9.22
N ASP A 620 8.51 17.04 -8.29
CA ASP A 620 9.62 17.74 -7.67
C ASP A 620 10.40 16.75 -6.79
N PRO A 621 11.74 16.65 -6.91
CA PRO A 621 12.52 15.69 -6.14
C PRO A 621 12.62 16.04 -4.65
N TYR A 622 12.23 17.25 -4.25
CA TYR A 622 12.39 17.78 -2.89
C TYR A 622 11.07 18.12 -2.20
N SER A 623 9.93 18.13 -2.88
CA SER A 623 8.69 18.70 -2.35
C SER A 623 7.41 18.13 -2.97
N TYR A 624 6.27 18.30 -2.29
CA TYR A 624 4.96 18.14 -2.92
C TYR A 624 4.41 19.48 -3.45
N GLY A 625 4.44 20.54 -2.64
CA GLY A 625 4.04 21.88 -3.06
C GLY A 625 4.98 22.48 -4.11
N TYR A 626 4.51 23.51 -4.82
CA TYR A 626 5.34 24.24 -5.78
C TYR A 626 6.62 24.76 -5.11
N ASN A 627 7.78 24.44 -5.68
CA ASN A 627 9.07 24.93 -5.23
C ASN A 627 9.77 25.74 -6.34
N ARG A 628 9.94 27.04 -6.14
CA ARG A 628 10.62 27.94 -7.09
C ARG A 628 12.14 27.75 -7.14
N ALA A 629 12.71 27.05 -6.16
CA ALA A 629 14.15 26.78 -6.12
C ALA A 629 14.54 25.59 -7.02
N THR A 630 13.60 24.68 -7.30
CA THR A 630 13.81 23.52 -8.18
C THR A 630 13.95 23.98 -9.62
N LYS A 631 15.01 23.53 -10.29
CA LYS A 631 15.23 23.83 -11.70
C LYS A 631 14.39 22.89 -12.58
N ASP A 632 14.06 23.35 -13.78
CA ASP A 632 13.23 22.57 -14.70
C ASP A 632 13.83 21.18 -14.97
N GLU A 633 15.15 21.08 -15.12
CA GLU A 633 15.83 19.81 -15.42
C GLU A 633 15.85 18.81 -14.24
N GLU A 634 15.49 19.24 -13.03
CA GLU A 634 15.46 18.42 -11.82
C GLU A 634 14.10 17.73 -11.62
N TYR A 635 13.04 18.20 -12.29
CA TYR A 635 11.74 17.54 -12.23
C TYR A 635 11.79 16.15 -12.86
N MET A 636 10.99 15.24 -12.29
CA MET A 636 10.85 13.88 -12.77
C MET A 636 10.49 13.84 -14.26
N ASN A 637 11.33 13.16 -15.04
CA ASN A 637 11.13 12.98 -16.47
C ASN A 637 10.14 11.83 -16.78
N ALA A 638 9.69 11.76 -18.04
CA ALA A 638 8.71 10.76 -18.48
C ALA A 638 9.16 9.30 -18.28
N THR A 639 10.45 8.99 -18.50
CA THR A 639 11.01 7.64 -18.30
C THR A 639 10.88 7.23 -16.84
N THR A 640 11.27 8.09 -15.90
CA THR A 640 11.15 7.83 -14.46
C THR A 640 9.69 7.67 -14.03
N ILE A 641 8.76 8.45 -14.59
CA ILE A 641 7.32 8.30 -14.31
C ILE A 641 6.85 6.89 -14.71
N VAL A 642 7.15 6.47 -15.94
CA VAL A 642 6.73 5.16 -16.46
C VAL A 642 7.39 4.03 -15.69
N HIS A 643 8.70 4.09 -15.45
CA HIS A 643 9.42 3.05 -14.71
C HIS A 643 8.91 2.91 -13.29
N THR A 644 8.65 4.03 -12.62
CA THR A 644 8.07 4.02 -11.26
C THR A 644 6.67 3.39 -11.28
N LEU A 645 5.81 3.78 -12.23
CA LEU A 645 4.48 3.18 -12.38
C LEU A 645 4.56 1.66 -12.60
N VAL A 646 5.37 1.21 -13.55
CA VAL A 646 5.57 -0.21 -13.85
C VAL A 646 6.08 -0.97 -12.62
N ASP A 647 7.02 -0.38 -11.87
CA ASP A 647 7.54 -0.95 -10.64
C ASP A 647 6.43 -1.16 -9.60
N MET A 648 5.62 -0.13 -9.32
CA MET A 648 4.56 -0.20 -8.31
C MET A 648 3.51 -1.24 -8.69
N VAL A 649 3.06 -1.22 -9.95
CA VAL A 649 1.99 -2.11 -10.46
C VAL A 649 2.40 -3.58 -10.39
N SER A 650 3.65 -3.89 -10.70
CA SER A 650 4.18 -5.26 -10.63
C SER A 650 4.22 -5.84 -9.21
N LYS A 651 4.11 -4.98 -8.19
CA LYS A 651 4.22 -5.31 -6.77
C LYS A 651 2.90 -5.08 -6.02
N HIS A 652 1.79 -5.09 -6.75
CA HIS A 652 0.42 -4.88 -6.27
C HIS A 652 0.07 -3.42 -5.89
N GLY A 653 1.00 -2.49 -6.06
CA GLY A 653 0.84 -1.09 -5.68
C GLY A 653 0.07 -0.27 -6.73
N ASN A 654 -0.46 0.87 -6.27
CA ASN A 654 -0.77 2.02 -7.11
C ASN A 654 0.35 3.07 -6.99
N PHE A 655 0.40 3.98 -7.96
CA PHE A 655 1.30 5.13 -7.96
C PHE A 655 0.50 6.43 -7.99
N LEU A 656 0.63 7.23 -6.93
CA LEU A 656 0.03 8.56 -6.82
C LEU A 656 1.12 9.63 -6.97
N LEU A 657 1.27 10.14 -8.20
CA LEU A 657 2.32 11.10 -8.55
C LEU A 657 1.85 12.52 -8.29
N ASN A 658 2.59 13.26 -7.48
CA ASN A 658 2.24 14.62 -7.12
C ASN A 658 2.78 15.69 -8.07
N ILE A 659 1.93 16.67 -8.37
CA ILE A 659 2.30 17.98 -8.93
C ILE A 659 1.99 19.11 -7.96
N GLY A 660 2.81 20.16 -8.00
CA GLY A 660 2.62 21.39 -7.21
C GLY A 660 2.30 22.59 -8.11
N PRO A 661 1.03 23.00 -8.25
CA PRO A 661 0.66 24.20 -9.02
C PRO A 661 1.18 25.50 -8.36
N LYS A 662 1.44 26.51 -9.19
CA LYS A 662 1.81 27.88 -8.78
C LYS A 662 0.63 28.59 -8.10
N PRO A 663 0.87 29.68 -7.36
CA PRO A 663 -0.21 30.41 -6.67
C PRO A 663 -1.28 30.99 -7.62
N ASP A 664 -0.93 31.25 -8.88
CA ASP A 664 -1.89 31.69 -9.92
C ASP A 664 -2.73 30.53 -10.52
N GLY A 665 -2.44 29.28 -10.14
CA GLY A 665 -3.13 28.08 -10.63
C GLY A 665 -2.46 27.39 -11.82
N THR A 666 -1.37 27.93 -12.36
CA THR A 666 -0.65 27.30 -13.47
C THR A 666 0.25 26.16 -13.00
N ILE A 667 0.43 25.15 -13.85
CA ILE A 667 1.40 24.07 -13.65
C ILE A 667 2.68 24.42 -14.42
N ALA A 668 3.86 24.14 -13.85
CA ALA A 668 5.12 24.34 -14.56
C ALA A 668 5.12 23.55 -15.88
N PRO A 669 5.48 24.16 -17.03
CA PRO A 669 5.43 23.49 -18.32
C PRO A 669 6.19 22.15 -18.35
N ILE A 670 7.36 22.08 -17.72
CA ILE A 670 8.15 20.85 -17.66
C ILE A 670 7.43 19.68 -16.97
N MET A 671 6.64 19.95 -15.91
CA MET A 671 5.82 18.92 -15.28
C MET A 671 4.72 18.44 -16.22
N ALA A 672 4.01 19.38 -16.85
CA ALA A 672 2.91 19.06 -17.77
C ALA A 672 3.40 18.31 -19.02
N ASP A 673 4.56 18.70 -19.58
CA ASP A 673 5.14 18.07 -20.76
C ASP A 673 5.61 16.65 -20.46
N ASN A 674 6.31 16.43 -19.35
CA ASN A 674 6.74 15.09 -18.94
C ASN A 674 5.54 14.16 -18.64
N LEU A 675 4.47 14.68 -18.03
CA LEU A 675 3.22 13.94 -17.84
C LEU A 675 2.58 13.54 -19.17
N ARG A 676 2.52 14.45 -20.16
CA ARG A 676 1.98 14.14 -21.49
C ARG A 676 2.86 13.15 -22.26
N ILE A 677 4.18 13.24 -22.14
CA ILE A 677 5.12 12.29 -22.76
C ILE A 677 4.90 10.90 -22.16
N ALA A 678 4.89 10.77 -20.83
CA ALA A 678 4.60 9.52 -20.14
C ALA A 678 3.22 8.97 -20.50
N GLY A 679 2.20 9.84 -20.54
CA GLY A 679 0.83 9.49 -20.86
C GLY A 679 0.65 8.90 -22.26
N ARG A 680 1.44 9.34 -23.26
CA ARG A 680 1.44 8.69 -24.58
C ARG A 680 1.91 7.25 -24.53
N TRP A 681 2.93 6.95 -23.72
CA TRP A 681 3.38 5.57 -23.51
C TRP A 681 2.32 4.78 -22.73
N ILE A 682 1.81 5.33 -21.61
CA ILE A 682 0.84 4.66 -20.73
C ILE A 682 -0.41 4.26 -21.50
N LYS A 683 -0.99 5.17 -22.29
CA LYS A 683 -2.20 4.89 -23.09
C LYS A 683 -1.97 3.81 -24.15
N ARG A 684 -0.77 3.74 -24.72
CA ARG A 684 -0.44 2.72 -25.73
C ARG A 684 -0.24 1.33 -25.12
N HIS A 685 0.19 1.28 -23.86
CA HIS A 685 0.48 0.05 -23.12
C HIS A 685 -0.56 -0.26 -22.03
N GLU A 686 -1.74 0.36 -22.10
CA GLU A 686 -2.67 0.42 -20.97
C GLU A 686 -3.12 -0.97 -20.49
N THR A 687 -3.17 -1.97 -21.39
CA THR A 687 -3.55 -3.35 -21.06
C THR A 687 -2.53 -4.10 -20.19
N SER A 688 -1.27 -3.64 -20.14
CA SER A 688 -0.25 -4.20 -19.24
C SER A 688 -0.17 -3.48 -17.90
N ILE A 689 -0.95 -2.41 -17.71
CA ILE A 689 -0.97 -1.59 -16.49
C ILE A 689 -2.33 -1.76 -15.80
N TYR A 690 -3.41 -1.28 -16.41
CA TYR A 690 -4.74 -1.30 -15.80
C TYR A 690 -5.37 -2.69 -15.85
N ASN A 691 -6.24 -2.99 -14.89
CA ASN A 691 -6.91 -4.29 -14.76
C ASN A 691 -5.94 -5.48 -14.70
N THR A 692 -4.70 -5.23 -14.30
CA THR A 692 -3.69 -6.26 -14.06
C THR A 692 -3.49 -6.50 -12.57
N THR A 693 -2.78 -7.57 -12.22
CA THR A 693 -2.25 -7.79 -10.87
C THR A 693 -0.82 -8.33 -10.94
N TYR A 694 -0.18 -8.47 -9.78
CA TYR A 694 1.16 -9.01 -9.64
C TYR A 694 1.23 -10.50 -10.02
N TRP A 695 2.42 -10.97 -10.39
CA TRP A 695 2.71 -12.39 -10.54
C TRP A 695 3.26 -12.94 -9.21
N TYR A 696 2.59 -13.93 -8.63
CA TYR A 696 2.92 -14.46 -7.30
C TYR A 696 4.35 -15.04 -7.17
N PRO A 697 4.86 -15.84 -8.13
CA PRO A 697 6.18 -16.44 -8.03
C PRO A 697 7.34 -15.47 -8.04
N LEU A 698 7.24 -14.37 -8.82
CA LEU A 698 8.33 -13.44 -9.03
C LEU A 698 7.82 -12.08 -9.50
N SER A 699 8.21 -11.01 -8.81
CA SER A 699 7.81 -9.63 -9.19
C SER A 699 8.78 -8.97 -10.16
N GLN A 700 10.07 -9.37 -10.13
CA GLN A 700 11.12 -8.75 -10.94
C GLN A 700 12.28 -9.67 -11.27
N ILE A 701 12.96 -9.36 -12.39
CA ILE A 701 14.35 -9.77 -12.63
C ILE A 701 15.20 -8.52 -12.44
N VAL A 702 16.15 -8.58 -11.51
CA VAL A 702 17.05 -7.46 -11.23
C VAL A 702 18.11 -7.42 -12.33
N GLY A 703 18.24 -6.26 -12.97
CA GLY A 703 19.26 -6.06 -14.00
C GLY A 703 20.68 -6.18 -13.42
N SER A 704 21.62 -6.73 -14.19
CA SER A 704 22.99 -6.96 -13.74
C SER A 704 23.86 -5.69 -13.69
N GLY A 705 23.33 -4.54 -14.13
CA GLY A 705 24.02 -3.24 -14.15
C GLY A 705 25.12 -3.11 -15.21
N ASP A 706 25.66 -4.22 -15.71
CA ASP A 706 26.52 -4.31 -16.91
C ASP A 706 25.71 -4.43 -18.21
N GLY A 707 24.38 -4.38 -18.09
CA GLY A 707 23.41 -4.52 -19.16
C GLY A 707 23.31 -5.92 -19.76
N ALA A 708 23.96 -6.96 -19.21
CA ALA A 708 23.83 -8.33 -19.70
C ALA A 708 22.44 -8.91 -19.43
N THR A 709 21.86 -8.61 -18.27
CA THR A 709 20.48 -8.92 -17.89
C THR A 709 19.74 -7.60 -17.71
N PRO A 710 18.68 -7.31 -18.48
CA PRO A 710 17.89 -6.10 -18.30
C PRO A 710 17.00 -6.21 -17.06
N ASP A 711 16.65 -5.07 -16.49
CA ASP A 711 15.65 -5.00 -15.43
C ASP A 711 14.24 -5.25 -16.03
N VAL A 712 13.54 -6.25 -15.48
CA VAL A 712 12.22 -6.69 -15.95
C VAL A 712 11.21 -6.70 -14.82
N ARG A 713 9.98 -6.28 -15.11
CA ARG A 713 8.81 -6.41 -14.26
C ARG A 713 7.74 -7.28 -14.91
N PHE A 714 6.85 -7.81 -14.08
CA PHE A 714 5.77 -8.69 -14.52
C PHE A 714 4.42 -8.17 -14.07
N THR A 715 3.45 -8.21 -14.97
CA THR A 715 2.03 -8.00 -14.65
C THR A 715 1.20 -9.08 -15.34
N ARG A 716 0.05 -9.40 -14.77
CA ARG A 716 -0.87 -10.39 -15.35
C ARG A 716 -2.28 -9.83 -15.44
N ALA A 717 -2.95 -10.11 -16.54
CA ALA A 717 -4.39 -9.92 -16.72
C ALA A 717 -5.08 -11.29 -16.78
N LYS A 718 -6.41 -11.28 -16.87
CA LYS A 718 -7.21 -12.51 -16.97
C LYS A 718 -6.79 -13.40 -18.16
N ASP A 719 -6.52 -12.79 -19.31
CA ASP A 719 -6.29 -13.46 -20.59
C ASP A 719 -4.87 -13.29 -21.15
N ALA A 720 -3.96 -12.66 -20.38
CA ALA A 720 -2.61 -12.39 -20.82
C ALA A 720 -1.60 -12.24 -19.67
N PHE A 721 -0.34 -12.47 -20.00
CA PHE A 721 0.82 -12.16 -19.17
C PHE A 721 1.70 -11.12 -19.86
N TYR A 722 2.35 -10.26 -19.08
CA TYR A 722 3.20 -9.20 -19.61
C TYR A 722 4.59 -9.24 -18.97
N THR A 723 5.61 -9.05 -19.80
CA THR A 723 6.98 -8.79 -19.36
C THR A 723 7.36 -7.38 -19.79
N LEU A 724 7.74 -6.54 -18.82
CA LEU A 724 7.99 -5.12 -19.01
C LEU A 724 9.46 -4.84 -18.75
N PHE A 725 10.22 -4.62 -19.81
CA PHE A 725 11.65 -4.32 -19.73
C PHE A 725 11.83 -2.82 -19.50
N LEU A 726 12.48 -2.44 -18.41
CA LEU A 726 12.78 -1.03 -18.09
C LEU A 726 13.97 -0.49 -18.89
N GLU A 727 14.74 -1.39 -19.49
CA GLU A 727 15.84 -1.07 -20.40
C GLU A 727 15.67 -1.81 -21.71
N LYS A 728 16.29 -1.30 -22.77
CA LYS A 728 16.17 -1.89 -24.09
C LYS A 728 16.60 -3.36 -24.08
N PRO A 729 15.73 -4.31 -24.47
CA PRO A 729 16.09 -5.72 -24.51
C PRO A 729 17.27 -5.97 -25.44
N LYS A 730 18.20 -6.84 -25.03
CA LYS A 730 19.31 -7.27 -25.88
C LYS A 730 18.96 -8.54 -26.63
N ILE A 731 19.25 -8.56 -27.93
CA ILE A 731 19.20 -9.75 -28.76
C ILE A 731 20.51 -10.52 -28.55
N GLY A 732 20.41 -11.74 -28.02
CA GLY A 732 21.57 -12.62 -27.81
C GLY A 732 22.20 -13.08 -29.13
N GLY A 733 23.39 -13.68 -29.06
CA GLY A 733 24.08 -14.22 -30.24
C GLY A 733 23.33 -15.35 -30.96
N ASP A 734 22.30 -15.91 -30.32
CA ASP A 734 21.38 -16.88 -30.92
C ASP A 734 20.18 -16.23 -31.65
N GLY A 735 20.09 -14.89 -31.65
CA GLY A 735 19.04 -14.13 -32.33
C GLY A 735 17.75 -13.94 -31.52
N TYR A 736 17.78 -14.13 -30.19
CA TYR A 736 16.59 -14.02 -29.33
C TYR A 736 16.80 -13.05 -28.17
N VAL A 737 15.72 -12.37 -27.78
CA VAL A 737 15.57 -11.79 -26.44
C VAL A 737 15.21 -12.91 -25.48
N THR A 738 15.95 -13.04 -24.37
CA THR A 738 15.73 -14.10 -23.37
C THR A 738 15.13 -13.54 -22.09
N ILE A 739 14.06 -14.15 -21.62
CA ILE A 739 13.46 -13.93 -20.30
C ILE A 739 13.79 -15.18 -19.45
N PRO A 740 14.77 -15.10 -18.53
CA PRO A 740 15.20 -16.22 -17.70
C PRO A 740 14.24 -16.44 -16.52
N ALA A 741 12.96 -16.64 -16.82
CA ALA A 741 11.93 -16.94 -15.84
C ALA A 741 10.89 -17.89 -16.43
N ALA A 742 10.33 -18.74 -15.55
CA ALA A 742 9.28 -19.69 -15.89
C ALA A 742 7.91 -19.00 -16.06
N VAL A 743 7.85 -18.00 -16.94
CA VAL A 743 6.62 -17.24 -17.23
C VAL A 743 5.51 -18.18 -17.73
N PRO A 744 4.22 -17.84 -17.53
CA PRO A 744 3.09 -18.73 -17.80
C PRO A 744 2.72 -18.78 -19.30
N VAL A 745 3.69 -19.18 -20.12
CA VAL A 745 3.57 -19.37 -21.57
C VAL A 745 3.52 -20.86 -21.92
N LEU A 746 2.66 -21.21 -22.87
CA LEU A 746 2.56 -22.52 -23.50
C LEU A 746 2.79 -22.45 -25.02
N GLU A 747 3.16 -23.59 -25.61
CA GLU A 747 3.15 -23.77 -27.06
C GLU A 747 1.73 -23.53 -27.59
N GLY A 748 1.60 -22.68 -28.62
CA GLY A 748 0.32 -22.26 -29.19
C GLY A 748 -0.22 -20.92 -28.68
N ASP A 749 0.36 -20.35 -27.61
CA ASP A 749 0.08 -18.97 -27.21
C ASP A 749 0.62 -17.96 -28.25
N GLU A 750 0.13 -16.72 -28.20
CA GLU A 750 0.59 -15.64 -29.07
C GLU A 750 1.50 -14.68 -28.30
N VAL A 751 2.69 -14.41 -28.83
CA VAL A 751 3.63 -13.43 -28.28
C VAL A 751 3.73 -12.23 -29.21
N SER A 752 3.66 -11.03 -28.65
CA SER A 752 3.75 -9.75 -29.38
C SER A 752 4.51 -8.70 -28.56
N LEU A 753 5.13 -7.73 -29.22
CA LEU A 753 5.62 -6.50 -28.60
C LEU A 753 4.51 -5.44 -28.67
N LEU A 754 3.92 -5.13 -27.51
CA LEU A 754 2.75 -4.25 -27.40
C LEU A 754 3.12 -2.82 -27.81
N GLY A 755 2.22 -2.13 -28.51
CA GLY A 755 2.39 -0.71 -28.84
C GLY A 755 3.40 -0.41 -29.95
N VAL A 756 3.94 -1.43 -30.63
CA VAL A 756 5.00 -1.28 -31.62
C VAL A 756 4.60 -1.93 -32.95
N GLY A 757 4.68 -1.16 -34.04
CA GLY A 757 4.44 -1.68 -35.39
C GLY A 757 5.51 -2.69 -35.81
N GLY A 758 5.10 -3.81 -36.41
CA GLY A 758 5.97 -4.96 -36.69
C GLY A 758 6.17 -5.89 -35.48
N GLY A 759 5.58 -5.56 -34.33
CA GLY A 759 5.60 -6.36 -33.10
C GLY A 759 4.36 -7.25 -32.90
N GLU A 760 3.44 -7.31 -33.87
CA GLU A 760 2.09 -7.86 -33.66
C GLU A 760 2.06 -9.39 -33.48
N LYS A 761 3.06 -10.09 -34.02
CA LYS A 761 3.22 -11.54 -33.85
C LYS A 761 4.69 -11.92 -33.96
N LEU A 762 5.25 -12.44 -32.87
CA LEU A 762 6.66 -12.79 -32.75
C LEU A 762 6.81 -14.31 -32.57
N ASP A 763 7.80 -14.87 -33.26
CA ASP A 763 8.19 -16.26 -33.02
C ASP A 763 8.82 -16.38 -31.63
N PHE A 764 8.51 -17.45 -30.92
CA PHE A 764 9.12 -17.73 -29.63
C PHE A 764 9.42 -19.22 -29.48
N LYS A 765 10.24 -19.55 -28.49
CA LYS A 765 10.46 -20.92 -28.04
C LYS A 765 10.65 -20.95 -26.54
N ILE A 766 10.22 -22.05 -25.93
CA ILE A 766 10.41 -22.33 -24.52
C ILE A 766 11.63 -23.23 -24.38
N THR A 767 12.59 -22.87 -23.53
CA THR A 767 13.80 -23.68 -23.27
C THR A 767 13.90 -24.07 -21.81
N GLY A 768 14.46 -25.24 -21.51
CA GLY A 768 14.52 -25.83 -20.17
C GLY A 768 13.49 -26.96 -19.99
N SER A 769 13.74 -27.86 -19.03
CA SER A 769 12.83 -29.00 -18.76
C SER A 769 12.06 -28.77 -17.46
N PRO A 770 10.77 -29.19 -17.37
CA PRO A 770 9.96 -29.10 -16.15
C PRO A 770 10.49 -29.87 -14.91
N GLY A 771 11.58 -30.63 -15.03
CA GLY A 771 12.13 -31.44 -13.95
C GLY A 771 13.59 -31.88 -14.13
N GLY A 772 14.42 -31.08 -14.84
CA GLY A 772 15.84 -31.39 -15.04
C GLY A 772 16.77 -30.66 -14.07
N GLN A 773 17.84 -31.33 -13.62
CA GLN A 773 18.86 -30.84 -12.65
C GLN A 773 19.74 -29.65 -13.13
N GLY A 774 19.25 -28.72 -13.96
CA GLY A 774 20.07 -27.59 -14.39
C GLY A 774 19.53 -26.64 -15.46
N GLY A 775 18.23 -26.37 -15.55
CA GLY A 775 17.74 -25.36 -16.51
C GLY A 775 16.41 -24.74 -16.11
N GLU A 776 16.46 -23.53 -15.53
CA GLU A 776 15.28 -22.69 -15.32
C GLU A 776 14.55 -22.49 -16.66
N LYS A 777 13.25 -22.86 -16.70
CA LYS A 777 12.41 -22.62 -17.88
C LYS A 777 12.55 -21.15 -18.27
N SER A 778 12.91 -20.89 -19.52
CA SER A 778 13.14 -19.55 -20.07
C SER A 778 12.31 -19.36 -21.33
N LEU A 779 11.79 -18.15 -21.52
CA LEU A 779 11.11 -17.74 -22.76
C LEU A 779 12.12 -17.02 -23.66
N LYS A 780 12.26 -17.48 -24.91
CA LYS A 780 13.08 -16.84 -25.93
C LYS A 780 12.19 -16.29 -27.03
N ILE A 781 12.27 -15.00 -27.30
CA ILE A 781 11.44 -14.29 -28.29
C ILE A 781 12.33 -13.79 -29.42
N LYS A 782 11.98 -14.12 -30.65
CA LYS A 782 12.68 -13.64 -31.85
C LYS A 782 12.09 -12.29 -32.23
N VAL A 783 12.94 -11.26 -32.26
CA VAL A 783 12.53 -9.90 -32.59
C VAL A 783 13.69 -9.19 -33.27
N ASP A 784 13.39 -8.39 -34.29
CA ASP A 784 14.40 -7.61 -35.00
C ASP A 784 14.78 -6.35 -34.23
N GLN A 785 16.04 -5.94 -34.36
CA GLN A 785 16.56 -4.75 -33.69
C GLN A 785 15.74 -3.49 -34.04
N THR A 786 15.34 -3.36 -35.31
CA THR A 786 14.53 -2.23 -35.80
C THR A 786 13.14 -2.16 -35.16
N VAL A 787 12.57 -3.30 -34.74
CA VAL A 787 11.30 -3.34 -34.02
C VAL A 787 11.50 -2.85 -32.59
N LEU A 788 12.58 -3.28 -31.92
CA LEU A 788 12.93 -2.75 -30.58
C LEU A 788 13.24 -1.25 -30.61
N ASP A 789 13.77 -0.72 -31.71
CA ASP A 789 14.13 0.70 -31.86
C ASP A 789 12.90 1.64 -31.95
N ASN A 790 11.70 1.09 -32.17
CA ASN A 790 10.45 1.86 -32.27
C ASN A 790 9.80 2.15 -30.89
N GLU A 791 10.47 1.76 -29.81
CA GLU A 791 10.09 2.02 -28.43
C GLU A 791 11.33 2.53 -27.67
N ASP A 792 11.13 3.46 -26.73
CA ASP A 792 12.21 4.25 -26.13
C ASP A 792 12.11 4.43 -24.61
N ILE A 793 10.98 4.04 -23.99
CA ILE A 793 10.80 4.15 -22.54
C ILE A 793 10.78 2.77 -21.87
N CYS A 794 9.91 1.87 -22.31
CA CYS A 794 9.75 0.54 -21.73
C CYS A 794 9.14 -0.42 -22.76
N TRP A 795 9.76 -1.60 -22.92
CA TRP A 795 9.39 -2.59 -23.94
C TRP A 795 8.51 -3.66 -23.29
N VAL A 796 7.29 -3.82 -23.80
CA VAL A 796 6.29 -4.73 -23.21
C VAL A 796 6.01 -5.90 -24.13
N PHE A 797 6.50 -7.09 -23.77
CA PHE A 797 6.06 -8.31 -24.46
C PHE A 797 4.77 -8.81 -23.82
N LYS A 798 3.74 -8.96 -24.63
CA LYS A 798 2.46 -9.56 -24.27
C LYS A 798 2.45 -11.02 -24.70
N ILE A 799 2.09 -11.89 -23.77
CA ILE A 799 1.80 -13.32 -23.98
C ILE A 799 0.29 -13.47 -23.82
N LYS A 800 -0.42 -13.60 -24.93
CA LYS A 800 -1.87 -13.79 -24.93
C LYS A 800 -2.18 -15.29 -24.82
N TYR A 801 -3.04 -15.65 -23.88
CA TYR A 801 -3.42 -17.04 -23.66
C TYR A 801 -4.38 -17.52 -24.76
N VAL A 802 -3.88 -18.38 -25.65
CA VAL A 802 -4.64 -18.98 -26.76
C VAL A 802 -4.68 -20.50 -26.65
N ALA A 803 -3.65 -21.10 -26.03
CA ALA A 803 -3.48 -22.55 -25.88
C ALA A 803 -4.31 -23.19 -24.77
#